data_AF-F4X846-F1
#
_entry.id   AF-F4X846-F1
#
_cell.length_a   1.000
_cell.length_b   1.000
_cell.length_c   1.000
_cell.angle_alpha   90.00
_cell.angle_beta   90.00
_cell.angle_gamma   90.00
#
_symmetry.space_group_name_H-M   'P 1'
#
loop_
_entity.id
_entity.type
_entity.pdbx_description
1 polymer ?
#
loop_
_entity_poly.entity_id
_entity_poly.type
_entity_poly.pdbx_seq_one_letter_code
_entity_poly.pdbx_strand_id
1 'polypeptide(L)'
;MKTNDAYGRITAKNIFSPINVPPCKTSTKRGYAMLASDGKGVRKVLKAHTTCDKISVVPGTCMRVRSGDPIPNGANTVVTPENIKILDECNDDDYFNINKEYEIEVLVAPEINKNIRNVGDEIQYSQLIIKKFTYLGPAELGILTLCSLDIIPVTELPLVGLLSINNELKESENLTLGYIYESNRVTLTSLLKKNGYDPVDFGISAYKLNAITKKIEDALNKVDVLVIMGHSNDKDILKSILKEYFNAIIHFGLLNMKPGKSTTFASCTYNNKKKFFLCMSANPTTVPIVAHIVLLPLLNTMCGNFFKQPIILQICMNNHELHLRPKFSWTTIRWTEEEMFPRAYCLKNQHQDIIKYQKANALLMLPPRTRQIGQETLDFFLLRRDCDTQLASGQIKDGLNEATVLTKYITNNLAGNVNVIQLAKCDKKKIKEDLIFLSNKYSGSTILLIGDTLNDIIHDAIEEVINKNVRIDINTLITSLTEGLECFIIRPICGILNRSLIINMCGFYRNAQASLEAFGNRILDILCLINSPDEEIFYVKEEECVDSCVEPFNNNNDNNNDDNNDNNGNNSANEFDNNDCNDDEQFDNNINDFDSFYNDNSKPSTSNDKTNDNTNDIHDFDKMPMEVSFEEQPLKTQLSMDYFCKKQEESKVVSLEDAQNIMKTIIYKYHKIYSETVRTNDAYGRVIAKDIYSSVNVPRCCVSTKHGYAVLASDGKGVRKVLKANLMLIKKISIVPGICIRVRSGDPIPDGATAVVKSVNTKIIDEDDNINYFNIDNMEYEIMVLVAPKEGENIKKAGCEIKSNELIKYSYSRIKTADLGILTLCDIDSITVIKLPSVGLLCIGYDVLRPGNTSTLGRIYDCNKIIVSSLLKKNGYNLMDFGISAYEPNVMQYRIKDALEKVDLLVIIGRTNDKDTLKCTLKTCFDANIHFGGVNIKPGKSTTFATCMFNEKRKFFLCMSANPATVPIITHILLLPLLDILQDNSDNNILKIATRIKTSHDLHQRPKFTWTSLEWSEKTVDLYPSAHSINVEHQHMTKYQFSNALLMLPRHTPEVPKLDADSAFLTAIFMGN
;
A
#
# COMPACT_ATOMS: atom_id res chain seq x y z
N MET A 1 -16.40 5.18 -8.76
CA MET A 1 -16.62 4.12 -7.76
C MET A 1 -17.20 4.75 -6.50
N LYS A 2 -18.14 4.10 -5.79
CA LYS A 2 -18.67 4.63 -4.52
C LYS A 2 -17.54 4.69 -3.47
N THR A 3 -17.49 5.75 -2.68
CA THR A 3 -16.42 5.99 -1.69
C THR A 3 -16.32 4.85 -0.68
N ASN A 4 -17.45 4.31 -0.22
CA ASN A 4 -17.49 3.16 0.70
C ASN A 4 -16.83 1.88 0.14
N ASP A 5 -16.83 1.72 -1.19
CA ASP A 5 -16.27 0.53 -1.85
C ASP A 5 -14.83 0.75 -2.32
N ALA A 6 -14.33 1.99 -2.27
CA ALA A 6 -13.06 2.37 -2.87
C ALA A 6 -11.82 2.09 -2.00
N TYR A 7 -11.98 1.43 -0.85
CA TYR A 7 -10.87 0.99 -0.02
C TYR A 7 -9.88 0.13 -0.81
N GLY A 8 -8.59 0.49 -0.78
CA GLY A 8 -7.53 -0.21 -1.48
C GLY A 8 -7.38 0.14 -2.96
N ARG A 9 -8.20 1.07 -3.48
CA ARG A 9 -8.11 1.57 -4.85
C ARG A 9 -7.17 2.76 -4.96
N ILE A 10 -6.83 3.16 -6.18
CA ILE A 10 -5.92 4.28 -6.46
C ILE A 10 -6.68 5.34 -7.24
N THR A 11 -6.49 6.62 -6.92
CA THR A 11 -7.18 7.73 -7.60
C THR A 11 -6.70 7.91 -9.04
N ALA A 12 -7.62 8.13 -9.97
CA ALA A 12 -7.29 8.34 -11.39
C ALA A 12 -7.01 9.81 -11.74
N LYS A 13 -7.44 10.76 -10.89
CA LYS A 13 -7.26 12.22 -11.08
C LYS A 13 -7.02 12.90 -9.73
N ASN A 14 -6.54 14.14 -9.76
CA ASN A 14 -6.51 15.02 -8.60
C ASN A 14 -7.94 15.27 -8.12
N ILE A 15 -8.18 15.25 -6.81
CA ILE A 15 -9.48 15.47 -6.18
C ILE A 15 -9.39 16.73 -5.32
N PHE A 16 -10.32 17.66 -5.56
CA PHE A 16 -10.42 18.93 -4.85
C PHE A 16 -11.68 18.94 -3.98
N SER A 17 -11.64 19.66 -2.86
CA SER A 17 -12.80 19.78 -1.98
C SER A 17 -13.89 20.66 -2.61
N PRO A 18 -15.14 20.18 -2.73
CA PRO A 18 -16.26 21.00 -3.23
C PRO A 18 -16.85 21.91 -2.13
N ILE A 19 -16.40 21.78 -0.87
CA ILE A 19 -16.92 22.52 0.28
C ILE A 19 -15.80 22.95 1.23
N ASN A 20 -16.10 23.92 2.11
CA ASN A 20 -15.29 24.20 3.29
C ASN A 20 -15.59 23.17 4.39
N VAL A 21 -14.56 22.75 5.12
CA VAL A 21 -14.66 21.90 6.31
C VAL A 21 -13.96 22.62 7.48
N PRO A 22 -14.68 22.98 8.56
CA PRO A 22 -16.14 22.95 8.68
C PRO A 22 -16.80 23.97 7.73
N PRO A 23 -18.08 23.78 7.35
CA PRO A 23 -18.81 24.67 6.45
C PRO A 23 -19.24 25.99 7.12
N CYS A 24 -19.28 26.03 8.45
CA CYS A 24 -19.62 27.20 9.26
C CYS A 24 -18.63 27.33 10.43
N LYS A 25 -18.65 28.47 11.15
CA LYS A 25 -17.90 28.58 12.41
C LYS A 25 -18.39 27.54 13.40
N THR A 26 -17.49 26.80 14.02
CA THR A 26 -17.82 25.75 15.00
C THR A 26 -17.05 25.96 16.29
N SER A 27 -17.59 25.47 17.40
CA SER A 27 -16.92 25.56 18.69
C SER A 27 -15.84 24.48 18.83
N THR A 28 -14.64 24.82 19.29
CA THR A 28 -13.58 23.81 19.55
C THR A 28 -13.73 23.12 20.91
N LYS A 29 -14.38 23.77 21.87
CA LYS A 29 -14.59 23.26 23.25
C LYS A 29 -16.03 23.46 23.68
N ARG A 30 -16.55 22.57 24.53
CA ARG A 30 -17.84 22.82 25.19
C ARG A 30 -17.79 24.11 25.99
N GLY A 31 -18.87 24.87 26.00
CA GLY A 31 -18.94 26.15 26.70
C GLY A 31 -20.16 26.96 26.35
N TYR A 32 -20.03 28.27 26.53
CA TYR A 32 -21.07 29.25 26.25
C TYR A 32 -20.56 30.22 25.19
N ALA A 33 -21.23 30.24 24.04
CA ALA A 33 -21.01 31.17 22.95
C ALA A 33 -21.59 32.53 23.32
N MET A 34 -20.76 33.57 23.27
CA MET A 34 -21.12 34.93 23.69
C MET A 34 -20.37 35.99 22.88
N LEU A 35 -20.63 37.26 23.17
CA LEU A 35 -19.88 38.40 22.68
C LEU A 35 -18.70 38.69 23.62
N ALA A 36 -17.49 38.70 23.06
CA ALA A 36 -16.27 39.01 23.82
C ALA A 36 -16.26 40.46 24.33
N SER A 37 -16.93 41.37 23.61
CA SER A 37 -17.07 42.79 24.00
C SER A 37 -17.79 42.99 25.33
N ASP A 38 -18.62 42.03 25.75
CA ASP A 38 -19.38 42.17 27.00
C ASP A 38 -18.47 42.02 28.24
N GLY A 39 -17.24 41.51 28.08
CA GLY A 39 -16.27 41.37 29.16
C GLY A 39 -16.68 40.34 30.22
N LYS A 40 -16.28 40.57 31.47
CA LYS A 40 -16.68 39.76 32.64
C LYS A 40 -18.10 40.13 33.09
N GLY A 41 -18.75 39.23 33.83
CA GLY A 41 -20.03 39.52 34.50
C GLY A 41 -21.17 38.58 34.10
N VAL A 42 -22.39 38.97 34.48
CA VAL A 42 -23.58 38.11 34.35
C VAL A 42 -24.10 38.07 32.92
N ARG A 43 -24.50 36.89 32.45
CA ARG A 43 -25.12 36.66 31.15
C ARG A 43 -26.37 35.80 31.32
N LYS A 44 -27.40 36.14 30.56
CA LYS A 44 -28.58 35.30 30.42
C LYS A 44 -28.34 34.22 29.38
N VAL A 45 -28.50 32.95 29.77
CA VAL A 45 -28.40 31.82 28.85
C VAL A 45 -29.72 31.69 28.10
N LEU A 46 -29.66 31.89 26.78
CA LEU A 46 -30.80 31.73 25.90
C LEU A 46 -31.17 30.24 25.75
N LYS A 47 -32.46 29.98 25.60
CA LYS A 47 -33.00 28.63 25.37
C LYS A 47 -32.33 28.00 24.14
N ALA A 48 -31.76 26.81 24.32
CA ALA A 48 -31.12 26.11 23.21
C ALA A 48 -32.19 25.62 22.22
N HIS A 49 -32.24 26.21 21.03
CA HIS A 49 -33.03 25.68 19.92
C HIS A 49 -32.19 24.71 19.09
N THR A 50 -32.84 23.71 18.52
CA THR A 50 -32.26 22.73 17.59
C THR A 50 -31.77 23.33 16.26
N THR A 51 -31.98 24.64 16.05
CA THR A 51 -31.49 25.39 14.87
C THR A 51 -30.79 26.68 15.33
N CYS A 52 -29.47 26.67 15.40
CA CYS A 52 -28.64 27.83 15.78
C CYS A 52 -28.85 29.06 14.87
N ASP A 53 -29.39 28.86 13.66
CA ASP A 53 -29.53 29.90 12.64
C ASP A 53 -30.64 30.91 12.94
N LYS A 54 -31.59 30.55 13.81
CA LYS A 54 -32.77 31.36 14.11
C LYS A 54 -32.61 32.26 15.35
N ILE A 55 -31.55 32.06 16.14
CA ILE A 55 -31.32 32.80 17.39
C ILE A 55 -29.97 33.52 17.30
N SER A 56 -29.99 34.84 17.42
CA SER A 56 -28.79 35.65 17.51
C SER A 56 -28.46 35.93 18.97
N VAL A 57 -27.21 35.72 19.35
CA VAL A 57 -26.65 36.18 20.61
C VAL A 57 -26.47 37.69 20.53
N VAL A 58 -27.06 38.41 21.47
CA VAL A 58 -26.99 39.87 21.63
C VAL A 58 -26.25 40.23 22.93
N PRO A 59 -25.78 41.48 23.11
CA PRO A 59 -25.05 41.86 24.33
C PRO A 59 -25.80 41.49 25.62
N GLY A 60 -25.09 40.91 26.58
CA GLY A 60 -25.66 40.44 27.86
C GLY A 60 -26.28 39.04 27.80
N THR A 61 -26.31 38.40 26.63
CA THR A 61 -26.84 37.04 26.46
C THR A 61 -25.75 36.06 26.02
N CYS A 62 -25.99 34.77 26.19
CA CYS A 62 -25.12 33.72 25.67
C CYS A 62 -25.93 32.47 25.31
N MET A 63 -25.32 31.57 24.54
CA MET A 63 -25.93 30.28 24.19
C MET A 63 -24.96 29.16 24.48
N ARG A 64 -25.47 28.08 25.08
CA ARG A 64 -24.65 26.91 25.35
C ARG A 64 -24.33 26.16 24.05
N VAL A 65 -23.05 25.86 23.83
CA VAL A 65 -22.55 25.13 22.65
C VAL A 65 -21.67 23.96 23.07
N ARG A 66 -21.76 22.85 22.36
CA ARG A 66 -20.86 21.69 22.53
C ARG A 66 -19.68 21.82 21.56
N SER A 67 -18.64 21.03 21.81
CA SER A 67 -17.52 20.92 20.85
C SER A 67 -18.05 20.37 19.51
N GLY A 68 -17.74 21.06 18.42
CA GLY A 68 -18.22 20.80 17.06
C GLY A 68 -19.55 21.46 16.71
N ASP A 69 -20.30 22.04 17.66
CA ASP A 69 -21.56 22.71 17.36
C ASP A 69 -21.32 24.02 16.59
N PRO A 70 -22.23 24.41 15.68
CA PRO A 70 -22.17 25.69 15.00
C PRO A 70 -22.26 26.85 15.99
N ILE A 71 -21.44 27.88 15.78
CA ILE A 71 -21.48 29.11 16.57
C ILE A 71 -22.74 29.91 16.15
N PRO A 72 -23.61 30.30 17.10
CA PRO A 72 -24.79 31.10 16.79
C PRO A 72 -24.42 32.47 16.23
N ASN A 73 -25.35 33.06 15.47
CA ASN A 73 -25.20 34.42 14.95
C ASN A 73 -24.95 35.41 16.11
N GLY A 74 -24.08 36.40 15.90
CA GLY A 74 -23.71 37.41 16.91
C GLY A 74 -22.64 36.99 17.92
N ALA A 75 -22.41 35.69 18.15
CA ALA A 75 -21.34 35.24 19.04
C ALA A 75 -19.96 35.23 18.34
N ASN A 76 -18.91 35.63 19.07
CA ASN A 76 -17.53 35.68 18.55
C ASN A 76 -16.50 35.06 19.50
N THR A 77 -16.94 34.42 20.59
CA THR A 77 -16.08 33.68 21.51
C THR A 77 -16.86 32.57 22.21
N VAL A 78 -16.17 31.52 22.66
CA VAL A 78 -16.75 30.48 23.52
C VAL A 78 -15.97 30.38 24.82
N VAL A 79 -16.65 30.57 25.95
CA VAL A 79 -16.06 30.45 27.29
C VAL A 79 -16.33 29.07 27.86
N THR A 80 -15.28 28.41 28.35
CA THR A 80 -15.37 27.05 28.93
C THR A 80 -16.06 27.07 30.30
N PRO A 81 -16.76 25.99 30.70
CA PRO A 81 -17.46 25.91 31.99
C PRO A 81 -16.56 26.16 33.21
N GLU A 82 -15.27 25.87 33.11
CA GLU A 82 -14.27 26.12 34.16
C GLU A 82 -14.13 27.62 34.52
N ASN A 83 -14.51 28.52 33.60
CA ASN A 83 -14.43 29.97 33.78
C ASN A 83 -15.81 30.59 34.02
N ILE A 84 -16.79 29.79 34.42
CA ILE A 84 -18.19 30.18 34.55
C ILE A 84 -18.73 29.68 35.88
N LYS A 85 -19.50 30.54 36.57
CA LYS A 85 -20.28 30.18 37.75
C LYS A 85 -21.76 30.28 37.40
N ILE A 86 -22.55 29.25 37.71
CA ILE A 86 -24.01 29.27 37.49
C ILE A 86 -24.64 29.98 38.70
N LEU A 87 -25.52 30.96 38.48
CA LEU A 87 -26.06 31.82 39.54
C LEU A 87 -27.41 31.35 40.08
N ASP A 88 -28.21 30.63 39.28
CA ASP A 88 -29.45 30.02 39.75
C ASP A 88 -29.23 28.60 40.29
N GLU A 89 -29.98 28.19 41.32
CA GLU A 89 -30.10 26.80 41.79
C GLU A 89 -30.77 25.93 40.71
N CYS A 90 -30.05 25.65 39.64
CA CYS A 90 -30.32 24.49 38.82
C CYS A 90 -29.77 23.29 39.59
N ASN A 91 -30.64 22.39 40.06
CA ASN A 91 -30.21 21.04 40.42
C ASN A 91 -29.35 20.50 39.27
N ASP A 92 -28.23 19.82 39.58
CA ASP A 92 -27.35 19.21 38.56
C ASP A 92 -28.11 18.29 37.57
N ASP A 93 -29.32 17.84 37.94
CA ASP A 93 -30.24 17.06 37.11
C ASP A 93 -30.86 17.84 35.92
N ASP A 94 -30.91 19.17 35.96
CA ASP A 94 -31.44 20.02 34.87
C ASP A 94 -30.34 20.40 33.85
N TYR A 95 -29.11 19.89 34.00
CA TYR A 95 -27.95 20.24 33.17
C TYR A 95 -28.11 19.89 31.67
N PHE A 96 -29.12 19.08 31.33
CA PHE A 96 -29.54 18.73 29.96
C PHE A 96 -31.01 19.05 29.66
N ASN A 97 -31.76 19.66 30.59
CA ASN A 97 -33.15 20.02 30.36
C ASN A 97 -33.20 21.36 29.62
N ILE A 98 -33.32 21.27 28.29
CA ILE A 98 -33.16 22.34 27.28
C ILE A 98 -34.20 23.50 27.41
N ASN A 99 -35.00 23.53 28.48
CA ASN A 99 -36.21 24.33 28.55
C ASN A 99 -36.21 25.53 29.52
N LYS A 100 -35.12 25.79 30.26
CA LYS A 100 -35.05 26.96 31.16
C LYS A 100 -33.95 27.94 30.76
N GLU A 101 -34.30 29.22 30.78
CA GLU A 101 -33.33 30.31 30.78
C GLU A 101 -32.78 30.43 32.21
N TYR A 102 -31.47 30.63 32.35
CA TYR A 102 -30.80 30.79 33.63
C TYR A 102 -29.64 31.78 33.51
N GLU A 103 -29.16 32.28 34.64
CA GLU A 103 -28.03 33.22 34.65
C GLU A 103 -26.70 32.54 34.97
N ILE A 104 -25.67 32.99 34.26
CA ILE A 104 -24.28 32.59 34.51
C ILE A 104 -23.42 33.82 34.74
N GLU A 105 -22.40 33.70 35.59
CA GLU A 105 -21.36 34.69 35.78
C GLU A 105 -20.08 34.25 35.07
N VAL A 106 -19.59 35.09 34.16
CA VAL A 106 -18.34 34.88 33.43
C VAL A 106 -17.16 35.43 34.25
N LEU A 107 -16.26 34.55 34.68
CA LEU A 107 -15.20 34.87 35.65
C LEU A 107 -13.95 35.48 34.99
N VAL A 108 -13.74 35.20 33.70
CA VAL A 108 -12.56 35.61 32.92
C VAL A 108 -13.00 36.45 31.72
N ALA A 109 -12.26 37.51 31.40
CA ALA A 109 -12.56 38.33 30.24
C ALA A 109 -12.45 37.47 28.97
N PRO A 110 -13.53 37.33 28.17
CA PRO A 110 -13.48 36.53 26.95
C PRO A 110 -12.61 37.20 25.87
N GLU A 111 -11.87 36.41 25.09
CA GLU A 111 -11.09 36.91 23.96
C GLU A 111 -11.80 36.59 22.64
N ILE A 112 -11.69 37.48 21.65
CA ILE A 112 -12.26 37.30 20.31
C ILE A 112 -11.67 36.04 19.65
N ASN A 113 -12.51 35.25 18.99
CA ASN A 113 -12.20 33.98 18.33
C ASN A 113 -11.64 32.88 19.24
N LYS A 114 -11.64 33.07 20.57
CA LYS A 114 -11.19 32.03 21.50
C LYS A 114 -12.14 30.84 21.48
N ASN A 115 -11.57 29.66 21.35
CA ASN A 115 -12.28 28.38 21.25
C ASN A 115 -13.28 28.28 20.07
N ILE A 116 -13.04 29.03 18.98
CA ILE A 116 -13.79 28.94 17.72
C ILE A 116 -12.88 28.38 16.62
N ARG A 117 -13.43 27.52 15.77
CA ARG A 117 -12.86 27.07 14.51
C ARG A 117 -13.61 27.78 13.39
N ASN A 118 -12.90 28.51 12.54
CA ASN A 118 -13.46 29.23 11.41
C ASN A 118 -13.80 28.28 10.24
N VAL A 119 -14.52 28.83 9.27
CA VAL A 119 -14.91 28.14 8.04
C VAL A 119 -13.67 27.74 7.27
N GLY A 120 -13.59 26.47 6.87
CA GLY A 120 -12.47 25.96 6.08
C GLY A 120 -11.16 25.78 6.83
N ASP A 121 -11.14 25.89 8.17
CA ASP A 121 -9.95 25.67 8.99
C ASP A 121 -9.33 24.27 8.81
N GLU A 122 -10.15 23.25 8.52
CA GLU A 122 -9.67 21.89 8.27
C GLU A 122 -9.40 21.66 6.77
N ILE A 123 -10.33 22.02 5.90
CA ILE A 123 -10.19 21.93 4.43
C ILE A 123 -10.90 23.12 3.79
N GLN A 124 -10.20 23.87 2.95
CA GLN A 124 -10.78 24.99 2.20
C GLN A 124 -11.46 24.53 0.90
N TYR A 125 -12.45 25.30 0.45
CA TYR A 125 -13.06 25.14 -0.86
C TYR A 125 -12.00 25.14 -1.96
N SER A 126 -12.11 24.22 -2.92
CA SER A 126 -11.15 24.01 -4.01
C SER A 126 -9.72 23.65 -3.57
N GLN A 127 -9.50 23.30 -2.29
CA GLN A 127 -8.22 22.75 -1.84
C GLN A 127 -8.00 21.35 -2.44
N LEU A 128 -6.79 21.07 -2.91
CA LEU A 128 -6.37 19.72 -3.31
C LEU A 128 -6.31 18.81 -2.08
N ILE A 129 -7.21 17.83 -2.00
CA ILE A 129 -7.29 16.90 -0.86
C ILE A 129 -6.60 15.57 -1.14
N ILE A 130 -6.67 15.08 -2.38
CA ILE A 130 -6.03 13.83 -2.80
C ILE A 130 -5.39 14.02 -4.17
N LYS A 131 -4.10 13.70 -4.26
CA LYS A 131 -3.37 13.75 -5.54
C LYS A 131 -3.80 12.58 -6.44
N LYS A 132 -3.66 12.74 -7.75
CA LYS A 132 -3.74 11.66 -8.72
C LYS A 132 -2.77 10.55 -8.31
N PHE A 133 -3.17 9.30 -8.50
CA PHE A 133 -2.36 8.12 -8.19
C PHE A 133 -2.05 7.91 -6.69
N THR A 134 -2.94 8.40 -5.82
CA THR A 134 -2.86 8.13 -4.37
C THR A 134 -3.66 6.88 -4.02
N TYR A 135 -3.08 6.01 -3.18
CA TYR A 135 -3.75 4.85 -2.60
C TYR A 135 -4.80 5.29 -1.57
N LEU A 136 -6.00 4.74 -1.66
CA LEU A 136 -7.13 5.08 -0.80
C LEU A 136 -7.17 4.16 0.42
N GLY A 137 -6.61 4.63 1.53
CA GLY A 137 -6.72 4.04 2.85
C GLY A 137 -7.86 4.63 3.69
N PRO A 138 -7.95 4.26 4.98
CA PRO A 138 -9.01 4.74 5.87
C PRO A 138 -9.01 6.27 6.03
N ALA A 139 -7.82 6.90 6.04
CA ALA A 139 -7.68 8.34 6.19
C ALA A 139 -8.23 9.08 4.96
N GLU A 140 -7.83 8.67 3.76
CA GLU A 140 -8.27 9.24 2.48
C GLU A 140 -9.79 9.12 2.33
N LEU A 141 -10.34 7.95 2.62
CA LEU A 141 -11.78 7.71 2.56
C LEU A 141 -12.55 8.55 3.59
N GLY A 142 -11.99 8.73 4.78
CA GLY A 142 -12.53 9.63 5.80
C GLY A 142 -12.59 11.08 5.32
N ILE A 143 -11.50 11.59 4.73
CA ILE A 143 -11.42 12.95 4.16
C ILE A 143 -12.42 13.13 3.01
N LEU A 144 -12.50 12.18 2.08
CA LEU A 144 -13.47 12.22 0.98
C LEU A 144 -14.91 12.30 1.49
N THR A 145 -15.22 11.52 2.52
CA THR A 145 -16.55 11.53 3.15
C THR A 145 -16.84 12.85 3.86
N LEU A 146 -15.85 13.44 4.55
CA LEU A 146 -15.99 14.77 5.16
C LEU A 146 -16.29 15.85 4.12
N CYS A 147 -15.70 15.74 2.94
CA CYS A 147 -15.91 16.65 1.80
C CYS A 147 -17.20 16.38 1.01
N SER A 148 -18.08 15.46 1.46
CA SER A 148 -19.30 15.04 0.76
C SER A 148 -19.05 14.50 -0.66
N LEU A 149 -18.00 13.69 -0.82
CA LEU A 149 -17.69 13.02 -2.08
C LEU A 149 -18.11 11.54 -2.01
N ASP A 150 -19.22 11.22 -2.69
CA ASP A 150 -19.82 9.88 -2.72
C ASP A 150 -19.21 8.98 -3.80
N ILE A 151 -18.76 9.59 -4.89
CA ILE A 151 -18.25 8.91 -6.07
C ILE A 151 -16.90 9.52 -6.41
N ILE A 152 -15.91 8.64 -6.55
CA ILE A 152 -14.55 9.06 -6.89
C ILE A 152 -14.01 8.32 -8.12
N PRO A 153 -13.20 8.99 -8.95
CA PRO A 153 -12.54 8.38 -10.09
C PRO A 153 -11.32 7.59 -9.61
N VAL A 154 -11.35 6.27 -9.86
CA VAL A 154 -10.26 5.35 -9.49
C VAL A 154 -9.67 4.71 -10.74
N THR A 155 -8.41 4.29 -10.67
CA THR A 155 -7.77 3.51 -11.75
C THR A 155 -8.37 2.11 -11.80
N GLU A 156 -8.44 1.56 -13.01
CA GLU A 156 -8.80 0.16 -13.21
C GLU A 156 -7.68 -0.74 -12.69
N LEU A 157 -8.05 -1.81 -11.99
CA LEU A 157 -7.08 -2.81 -11.57
C LEU A 157 -6.82 -3.74 -12.76
N PRO A 158 -5.56 -4.08 -13.06
CA PRO A 158 -5.24 -5.06 -14.08
C PRO A 158 -5.85 -6.41 -13.69
N LEU A 159 -6.54 -7.03 -14.65
CA LEU A 159 -7.05 -8.37 -14.46
C LEU A 159 -5.88 -9.35 -14.53
N VAL A 160 -5.70 -10.17 -13.49
CA VAL A 160 -4.57 -11.10 -13.38
C VAL A 160 -5.08 -12.54 -13.51
N GLY A 161 -4.44 -13.33 -14.38
CA GLY A 161 -4.69 -14.75 -14.52
C GLY A 161 -3.53 -15.58 -13.99
N LEU A 162 -3.83 -16.71 -13.36
CA LEU A 162 -2.84 -17.70 -12.94
C LEU A 162 -3.02 -18.98 -13.77
N LEU A 163 -1.95 -19.44 -14.40
CA LEU A 163 -1.92 -20.69 -15.16
C LEU A 163 -0.69 -21.50 -14.73
N SER A 164 -0.91 -22.74 -14.32
CA SER A 164 0.18 -23.70 -14.10
C SER A 164 0.32 -24.59 -15.33
N ILE A 165 1.55 -24.84 -15.78
CA ILE A 165 1.85 -25.79 -16.85
C ILE A 165 2.62 -26.95 -16.25
N ASN A 166 1.95 -28.10 -16.14
CA ASN A 166 2.61 -29.34 -15.74
C ASN A 166 1.78 -30.57 -16.16
N ASN A 167 2.45 -31.67 -16.52
CA ASN A 167 1.81 -32.98 -16.73
C ASN A 167 1.53 -33.72 -15.40
N GLU A 168 1.94 -33.16 -14.26
CA GLU A 168 2.20 -33.91 -13.01
C GLU A 168 1.49 -33.37 -11.76
N LEU A 169 0.62 -32.38 -11.94
CA LEU A 169 -0.15 -31.77 -10.87
C LEU A 169 -1.62 -32.14 -11.07
N LYS A 170 -2.27 -32.72 -10.06
CA LYS A 170 -3.73 -32.85 -9.99
C LYS A 170 -4.26 -32.04 -8.81
N GLU A 171 -5.52 -31.62 -8.92
CA GLU A 171 -6.27 -31.09 -7.79
C GLU A 171 -6.71 -32.24 -6.87
N SER A 172 -6.64 -31.95 -5.56
CA SER A 172 -7.00 -32.65 -4.30
C SER A 172 -7.68 -34.03 -4.25
N GLU A 173 -8.11 -34.66 -5.33
CA GLU A 173 -8.83 -35.93 -5.28
C GLU A 173 -7.87 -37.12 -5.39
N ASN A 174 -7.53 -37.70 -4.23
CA ASN A 174 -6.87 -38.99 -4.03
C ASN A 174 -5.65 -39.24 -4.94
N LEU A 175 -4.57 -38.50 -4.69
CA LEU A 175 -3.32 -38.69 -5.41
C LEU A 175 -2.63 -40.01 -5.03
N THR A 176 -2.51 -40.91 -6.02
CA THR A 176 -1.54 -41.99 -5.97
C THR A 176 -0.11 -41.42 -5.90
N LEU A 177 0.72 -42.05 -5.10
CA LEU A 177 2.14 -41.81 -4.88
C LEU A 177 2.86 -41.48 -6.23
N GLY A 178 3.35 -40.24 -6.43
CA GLY A 178 4.07 -39.80 -7.66
C GLY A 178 3.68 -38.43 -8.23
N TYR A 179 2.60 -37.81 -7.74
CA TYR A 179 2.15 -36.46 -8.12
C TYR A 179 2.52 -35.42 -7.05
N ILE A 180 2.80 -34.18 -7.47
CA ILE A 180 3.13 -33.05 -6.59
C ILE A 180 1.87 -32.18 -6.40
N TYR A 181 1.65 -31.64 -5.21
CA TYR A 181 0.56 -30.68 -4.98
C TYR A 181 0.92 -29.31 -5.57
N GLU A 182 -0.03 -28.68 -6.26
CA GLU A 182 0.14 -27.33 -6.80
C GLU A 182 -0.11 -26.27 -5.71
N SER A 183 0.94 -25.93 -4.95
CA SER A 183 0.88 -24.91 -3.90
C SER A 183 1.14 -23.49 -4.39
N ASN A 184 1.67 -23.31 -5.61
CA ASN A 184 2.04 -21.99 -6.14
C ASN A 184 0.80 -21.15 -6.43
N ARG A 185 -0.24 -21.75 -7.04
CA ARG A 185 -1.51 -21.06 -7.32
C ARG A 185 -2.16 -20.55 -6.04
N VAL A 186 -2.20 -21.36 -4.99
CA VAL A 186 -2.74 -20.96 -3.68
C VAL A 186 -1.91 -19.83 -3.07
N THR A 187 -0.58 -19.96 -3.11
CA THR A 187 0.34 -18.94 -2.60
C THR A 187 0.18 -17.61 -3.32
N LEU A 188 0.15 -17.62 -4.66
CA LEU A 188 -0.04 -16.42 -5.47
C LEU A 188 -1.43 -15.82 -5.32
N THR A 189 -2.48 -16.65 -5.28
CA THR A 189 -3.86 -16.18 -5.08
C THR A 189 -3.98 -15.44 -3.75
N SER A 190 -3.49 -16.04 -2.66
CA SER A 190 -3.47 -15.39 -1.36
C SER A 190 -2.63 -14.13 -1.35
N LEU A 191 -1.45 -14.16 -1.99
CA LEU A 191 -0.56 -13.00 -2.06
C LEU A 191 -1.19 -11.82 -2.83
N LEU A 192 -1.83 -12.11 -3.95
CA LEU A 192 -2.50 -11.13 -4.81
C LEU A 192 -3.72 -10.56 -4.10
N LYS A 193 -4.57 -11.41 -3.50
CA LYS A 193 -5.73 -10.97 -2.69
C LYS A 193 -5.32 -10.07 -1.54
N LYS A 194 -4.25 -10.43 -0.82
CA LYS A 194 -3.65 -9.58 0.24
C LYS A 194 -3.24 -8.20 -0.28
N ASN A 195 -2.85 -8.09 -1.55
CA ASN A 195 -2.42 -6.85 -2.16
C ASN A 195 -3.52 -6.13 -2.97
N GLY A 196 -4.77 -6.57 -2.87
CA GLY A 196 -5.92 -5.93 -3.51
C GLY A 196 -6.22 -6.39 -4.93
N TYR A 197 -5.59 -7.48 -5.40
CA TYR A 197 -5.84 -8.08 -6.71
C TYR A 197 -6.61 -9.39 -6.55
N ASP A 198 -7.65 -9.62 -7.34
CA ASP A 198 -8.41 -10.88 -7.33
C ASP A 198 -8.10 -11.67 -8.61
N PRO A 199 -7.18 -12.65 -8.55
CA PRO A 199 -6.74 -13.35 -9.75
C PRO A 199 -7.74 -14.43 -10.18
N VAL A 200 -7.87 -14.61 -11.49
CA VAL A 200 -8.61 -15.71 -12.11
C VAL A 200 -7.72 -16.93 -12.23
N ASP A 201 -8.16 -18.06 -11.69
CA ASP A 201 -7.45 -19.32 -11.78
C ASP A 201 -7.85 -20.08 -13.06
N PHE A 202 -6.89 -20.29 -13.97
CA PHE A 202 -7.08 -21.06 -15.21
C PHE A 202 -6.74 -22.54 -15.06
N GLY A 203 -6.36 -22.96 -13.85
CA GLY A 203 -6.03 -24.33 -13.49
C GLY A 203 -4.68 -24.75 -14.05
N ILE A 204 -4.61 -26.03 -14.40
CA ILE A 204 -3.39 -26.71 -14.81
C ILE A 204 -3.52 -27.13 -16.27
N SER A 205 -2.58 -26.71 -17.10
CA SER A 205 -2.43 -27.19 -18.47
C SER A 205 -1.46 -28.36 -18.52
N ALA A 206 -1.84 -29.40 -19.27
CA ALA A 206 -0.88 -30.41 -19.70
C ALA A 206 0.26 -29.75 -20.50
N TYR A 207 1.46 -30.32 -20.39
CA TYR A 207 2.65 -29.93 -21.15
C TYR A 207 2.56 -30.43 -22.60
N LYS A 208 1.54 -29.95 -23.33
CA LYS A 208 1.29 -30.22 -24.74
C LYS A 208 0.97 -28.91 -25.44
N LEU A 209 1.51 -28.71 -26.64
CA LEU A 209 1.36 -27.49 -27.43
C LEU A 209 -0.10 -27.01 -27.49
N ASN A 210 -1.01 -27.82 -28.05
CA ASN A 210 -2.42 -27.45 -28.21
C ASN A 210 -3.13 -27.15 -26.88
N ALA A 211 -2.76 -27.85 -25.80
CA ALA A 211 -3.36 -27.62 -24.47
C ALA A 211 -2.90 -26.27 -23.88
N ILE A 212 -1.60 -25.97 -23.99
CA ILE A 212 -1.02 -24.71 -23.53
C ILE A 212 -1.59 -23.55 -24.34
N THR A 213 -1.59 -23.65 -25.68
CA THR A 213 -2.10 -22.59 -26.56
C THR A 213 -3.57 -22.30 -26.27
N LYS A 214 -4.43 -23.32 -26.17
CA LYS A 214 -5.84 -23.13 -25.83
C LYS A 214 -6.05 -22.45 -24.48
N LYS A 215 -5.32 -22.87 -23.44
CA LYS A 215 -5.42 -22.27 -22.10
C LYS A 215 -4.92 -20.83 -22.05
N ILE A 216 -3.88 -20.50 -22.82
CA ILE A 216 -3.41 -19.12 -22.95
C ILE A 216 -4.46 -18.28 -23.68
N GLU A 217 -5.07 -18.79 -24.75
CA GLU A 217 -6.14 -18.11 -25.50
C GLU A 217 -7.36 -17.83 -24.62
N ASP A 218 -7.83 -18.84 -23.88
CA ASP A 218 -8.91 -18.71 -22.88
C ASP A 218 -8.60 -17.62 -21.85
N ALA A 219 -7.33 -17.50 -21.45
CA ALA A 219 -6.88 -16.52 -20.47
C ALA A 219 -6.81 -15.09 -21.05
N LEU A 220 -6.24 -14.92 -22.25
CA LEU A 220 -6.11 -13.60 -22.89
C LEU A 220 -7.46 -12.93 -23.16
N ASN A 221 -8.53 -13.72 -23.31
CA ASN A 221 -9.90 -13.23 -23.40
C ASN A 221 -10.41 -12.59 -22.09
N LYS A 222 -9.86 -12.96 -20.93
CA LYS A 222 -10.38 -12.57 -19.61
C LYS A 222 -9.44 -11.70 -18.79
N VAL A 223 -8.12 -11.74 -19.03
CA VAL A 223 -7.12 -11.07 -18.18
C VAL A 223 -6.18 -10.18 -18.96
N ASP A 224 -5.55 -9.22 -18.29
CA ASP A 224 -4.54 -8.31 -18.86
C ASP A 224 -3.12 -8.80 -18.61
N VAL A 225 -2.90 -9.48 -17.47
CA VAL A 225 -1.63 -10.07 -17.08
C VAL A 225 -1.83 -11.56 -16.82
N LEU A 226 -1.19 -12.41 -17.62
CA LEU A 226 -1.18 -13.85 -17.41
C LEU A 226 0.14 -14.28 -16.74
N VAL A 227 0.04 -14.80 -15.51
CA VAL A 227 1.17 -15.39 -14.80
C VAL A 227 1.20 -16.88 -15.08
N ILE A 228 2.28 -17.33 -15.71
CA ILE A 228 2.47 -18.73 -16.09
C ILE A 228 3.55 -19.35 -15.19
N MET A 229 3.17 -20.35 -14.40
CA MET A 229 4.10 -21.12 -13.56
C MET A 229 4.39 -22.45 -14.24
N GLY A 230 5.65 -22.76 -14.51
CA GLY A 230 5.98 -24.00 -15.19
C GLY A 230 7.45 -24.37 -15.11
N HIS A 231 7.79 -25.52 -15.71
CA HIS A 231 9.17 -25.97 -15.83
C HIS A 231 9.95 -25.09 -16.81
N SER A 232 10.57 -24.05 -16.27
CA SER A 232 11.46 -23.18 -17.04
C SER A 232 12.91 -23.68 -16.94
N ASN A 233 13.35 -24.39 -17.98
CA ASN A 233 14.62 -24.23 -18.73
C ASN A 233 15.22 -25.56 -19.20
N ASP A 234 15.23 -25.74 -20.53
CA ASP A 234 16.43 -26.17 -21.29
C ASP A 234 16.31 -25.86 -22.80
N LYS A 235 15.11 -25.58 -23.37
CA LYS A 235 14.95 -25.08 -24.77
C LYS A 235 13.84 -24.03 -25.00
N ASP A 236 13.36 -23.34 -23.96
CA ASP A 236 12.49 -22.16 -24.11
C ASP A 236 11.22 -22.35 -24.99
N ILE A 237 10.57 -23.52 -24.90
CA ILE A 237 9.35 -23.82 -25.66
C ILE A 237 8.26 -22.79 -25.38
N LEU A 238 8.07 -22.39 -24.11
CA LEU A 238 7.08 -21.37 -23.76
C LEU A 238 7.37 -20.03 -24.46
N LYS A 239 8.64 -19.63 -24.59
CA LYS A 239 9.02 -18.43 -25.35
C LYS A 239 8.70 -18.57 -26.83
N SER A 240 8.90 -19.76 -27.39
CA SER A 240 8.58 -20.08 -28.78
C SER A 240 7.07 -20.04 -29.00
N ILE A 241 6.27 -20.66 -28.11
CA ILE A 241 4.79 -20.58 -28.13
C ILE A 241 4.33 -19.12 -28.09
N LEU A 242 4.85 -18.33 -27.15
CA LEU A 242 4.48 -16.93 -27.01
C LEU A 242 4.82 -16.12 -28.28
N LYS A 243 5.97 -16.37 -28.91
CA LYS A 243 6.37 -15.69 -30.15
C LYS A 243 5.57 -16.15 -31.37
N GLU A 244 5.45 -17.45 -31.59
CA GLU A 244 4.92 -18.03 -32.82
C GLU A 244 3.38 -18.04 -32.86
N TYR A 245 2.71 -18.27 -31.73
CA TYR A 245 1.25 -18.41 -31.68
C TYR A 245 0.54 -17.14 -31.24
N PHE A 246 1.23 -16.27 -30.49
CA PHE A 246 0.64 -15.05 -29.93
C PHE A 246 1.35 -13.77 -30.36
N ASN A 247 2.33 -13.85 -31.27
CA ASN A 247 3.14 -12.71 -31.73
C ASN A 247 3.67 -11.86 -30.57
N ALA A 248 4.04 -12.51 -29.45
CA ALA A 248 4.48 -11.81 -28.25
C ALA A 248 5.94 -11.34 -28.38
N ILE A 249 6.16 -10.09 -27.98
CA ILE A 249 7.47 -9.48 -27.84
C ILE A 249 8.02 -9.87 -26.46
N ILE A 250 9.17 -10.55 -26.44
CA ILE A 250 9.88 -10.90 -25.20
C ILE A 250 10.80 -9.75 -24.83
N HIS A 251 10.51 -9.09 -23.71
CA HIS A 251 11.31 -7.97 -23.20
C HIS A 251 12.57 -8.46 -22.47
N PHE A 252 12.43 -9.53 -21.69
CA PHE A 252 13.56 -10.28 -21.15
C PHE A 252 13.18 -11.74 -20.93
N GLY A 253 14.13 -12.64 -21.16
CA GLY A 253 13.94 -14.08 -20.97
C GLY A 253 14.65 -14.67 -19.76
N LEU A 254 15.50 -13.89 -19.09
CA LEU A 254 16.28 -14.31 -17.93
C LEU A 254 16.52 -13.10 -17.01
N LEU A 255 16.53 -13.33 -15.69
CA LEU A 255 16.91 -12.32 -14.70
C LEU A 255 18.24 -12.66 -14.04
N ASN A 256 19.05 -11.64 -13.79
CA ASN A 256 20.29 -11.76 -13.05
C ASN A 256 20.05 -11.83 -11.53
N MET A 257 19.32 -12.85 -11.07
CA MET A 257 19.00 -13.05 -9.65
C MET A 257 18.96 -14.53 -9.26
N LYS A 258 19.12 -14.82 -7.97
CA LYS A 258 18.97 -16.16 -7.40
C LYS A 258 18.10 -16.14 -6.14
N PRO A 259 17.03 -16.94 -6.06
CA PRO A 259 16.40 -17.71 -7.16
C PRO A 259 15.75 -16.76 -8.19
N GLY A 260 15.18 -17.31 -9.28
CA GLY A 260 14.47 -16.51 -10.31
C GLY A 260 15.20 -16.29 -11.64
N LYS A 261 16.26 -17.05 -11.95
CA LYS A 261 17.02 -16.90 -13.23
C LYS A 261 16.12 -16.94 -14.46
N SER A 262 15.18 -17.86 -14.47
CA SER A 262 14.38 -18.24 -15.64
C SER A 262 13.10 -17.42 -15.81
N THR A 263 12.92 -16.36 -15.02
CA THR A 263 11.77 -15.48 -15.15
C THR A 263 11.78 -14.77 -16.50
N THR A 264 10.66 -14.81 -17.20
CA THR A 264 10.46 -14.20 -18.52
C THR A 264 9.32 -13.21 -18.47
N PHE A 265 9.50 -12.05 -19.10
CA PHE A 265 8.46 -11.05 -19.28
C PHE A 265 8.25 -10.77 -20.76
N ALA A 266 7.00 -10.80 -21.20
CA ALA A 266 6.61 -10.59 -22.59
C ALA A 266 5.29 -9.83 -22.68
N SER A 267 4.99 -9.29 -23.86
CA SER A 267 3.70 -8.67 -24.16
C SER A 267 3.25 -8.97 -25.58
N CYS A 268 1.95 -9.10 -25.81
CA CYS A 268 1.37 -9.16 -27.15
C CYS A 268 0.20 -8.18 -27.29
N THR A 269 -0.26 -7.98 -28.52
CA THR A 269 -1.55 -7.35 -28.80
C THR A 269 -2.53 -8.46 -29.13
N TYR A 270 -3.64 -8.53 -28.39
CA TYR A 270 -4.69 -9.53 -28.58
C TYR A 270 -6.05 -8.84 -28.48
N ASN A 271 -6.92 -9.03 -29.47
CA ASN A 271 -8.19 -8.30 -29.62
C ASN A 271 -8.05 -6.78 -29.44
N ASN A 272 -7.07 -6.18 -30.13
CA ASN A 272 -6.71 -4.75 -30.06
C ASN A 272 -6.35 -4.21 -28.67
N LYS A 273 -6.09 -5.09 -27.70
CA LYS A 273 -5.63 -4.73 -26.36
C LYS A 273 -4.24 -5.29 -26.09
N LYS A 274 -3.41 -4.51 -25.41
CA LYS A 274 -2.08 -4.97 -24.99
C LYS A 274 -2.22 -5.90 -23.79
N LYS A 275 -1.59 -7.07 -23.87
CA LYS A 275 -1.60 -8.12 -22.85
C LYS A 275 -0.17 -8.45 -22.42
N PHE A 276 0.01 -8.87 -21.18
CA PHE A 276 1.31 -9.15 -20.59
C PHE A 276 1.43 -10.58 -20.07
N PHE A 277 2.61 -11.15 -20.18
CA PHE A 277 2.94 -12.47 -19.66
C PHE A 277 4.08 -12.36 -18.67
N LEU A 278 3.93 -12.97 -17.49
CA LEU A 278 5.02 -13.19 -16.55
C LEU A 278 5.18 -14.70 -16.34
N CYS A 279 6.24 -15.26 -16.91
CA CYS A 279 6.52 -16.69 -16.79
C CYS A 279 7.58 -16.90 -15.72
N MET A 280 7.35 -17.83 -14.80
CA MET A 280 8.28 -18.15 -13.72
C MET A 280 8.36 -19.66 -13.45
N SER A 281 9.40 -20.04 -12.72
CA SER A 281 9.62 -21.44 -12.35
C SER A 281 8.49 -21.97 -11.46
N ALA A 282 8.09 -23.23 -11.65
CA ALA A 282 7.17 -23.96 -10.78
C ALA A 282 7.73 -24.29 -9.37
N ASN A 283 8.93 -23.80 -9.02
CA ASN A 283 9.53 -24.06 -7.73
C ASN A 283 8.85 -23.20 -6.63
N PRO A 284 8.25 -23.83 -5.59
CA PRO A 284 7.47 -23.12 -4.58
C PRO A 284 8.26 -22.21 -3.66
N THR A 285 9.60 -22.32 -3.66
CA THR A 285 10.48 -21.35 -2.97
C THR A 285 10.84 -20.13 -3.83
N THR A 286 10.71 -20.25 -5.16
CA THR A 286 11.06 -19.18 -6.12
C THR A 286 9.87 -18.27 -6.40
N VAL A 287 8.68 -18.85 -6.57
CA VAL A 287 7.43 -18.13 -6.88
C VAL A 287 7.17 -16.95 -5.94
N PRO A 288 7.17 -17.09 -4.59
CA PRO A 288 6.87 -15.96 -3.71
C PRO A 288 7.93 -14.85 -3.77
N ILE A 289 9.20 -15.20 -4.03
CA ILE A 289 10.30 -14.22 -4.18
C ILE A 289 10.12 -13.42 -5.47
N VAL A 290 9.87 -14.10 -6.60
CA VAL A 290 9.64 -13.44 -7.90
C VAL A 290 8.35 -12.62 -7.85
N ALA A 291 7.33 -13.09 -7.14
CA ALA A 291 6.09 -12.34 -6.97
C ALA A 291 6.31 -11.00 -6.25
N HIS A 292 7.11 -10.97 -5.17
CA HIS A 292 7.43 -9.73 -4.48
C HIS A 292 8.36 -8.79 -5.26
N ILE A 293 9.35 -9.32 -5.96
CA ILE A 293 10.37 -8.51 -6.65
C ILE A 293 9.91 -8.04 -8.03
N VAL A 294 9.03 -8.79 -8.70
CA VAL A 294 8.67 -8.55 -10.10
C VAL A 294 7.16 -8.37 -10.28
N LEU A 295 6.34 -9.33 -9.85
CA LEU A 295 4.89 -9.30 -10.13
C LEU A 295 4.18 -8.13 -9.43
N LEU A 296 4.35 -7.98 -8.12
CA LEU A 296 3.69 -6.91 -7.37
C LEU A 296 4.14 -5.52 -7.83
N PRO A 297 5.45 -5.24 -8.05
CA PRO A 297 5.88 -3.98 -8.64
C PRO A 297 5.26 -3.73 -10.02
N LEU A 298 5.23 -4.73 -10.91
CA LEU A 298 4.59 -4.61 -12.23
C LEU A 298 3.12 -4.19 -12.10
N LEU A 299 2.33 -4.90 -11.30
CA LEU A 299 0.91 -4.60 -11.12
C LEU A 299 0.70 -3.22 -10.49
N ASN A 300 1.52 -2.86 -9.51
CA ASN A 300 1.50 -1.54 -8.88
C ASN A 300 1.79 -0.44 -9.92
N THR A 301 2.79 -0.61 -10.78
CA THR A 301 3.10 0.32 -11.86
C THR A 301 1.94 0.46 -12.85
N MET A 302 1.29 -0.64 -13.24
CA MET A 302 0.12 -0.61 -14.13
C MET A 302 -1.06 0.19 -13.55
N CYS A 303 -1.22 0.17 -12.22
CA CYS A 303 -2.27 0.93 -11.54
C CYS A 303 -1.90 2.39 -11.22
N GLY A 304 -0.66 2.81 -11.51
CA GLY A 304 -0.10 4.10 -11.10
C GLY A 304 0.34 4.16 -9.62
N ASN A 305 0.43 3.04 -8.90
CA ASN A 305 0.84 3.00 -7.50
C ASN A 305 2.37 3.07 -7.34
N PHE A 306 2.98 4.19 -7.73
CA PHE A 306 4.43 4.38 -7.74
C PHE A 306 5.06 4.40 -6.33
N PHE A 307 4.27 4.75 -5.30
CA PHE A 307 4.77 5.02 -3.95
C PHE A 307 4.76 3.81 -3.01
N LYS A 308 4.25 2.64 -3.45
CA LYS A 308 4.33 1.39 -2.67
C LYS A 308 5.68 0.70 -2.89
N GLN A 309 6.77 1.41 -2.62
CA GLN A 309 8.12 0.82 -2.64
C GLN A 309 8.36 0.01 -1.35
N PRO A 310 9.10 -1.11 -1.42
CA PRO A 310 9.46 -1.86 -0.23
C PRO A 310 10.38 -1.02 0.67
N ILE A 311 10.18 -1.09 1.99
CA ILE A 311 11.12 -0.51 2.95
C ILE A 311 12.42 -1.31 2.88
N ILE A 312 13.52 -0.66 2.47
CA ILE A 312 14.84 -1.27 2.42
C ILE A 312 15.57 -0.92 3.72
N LEU A 313 15.87 -1.92 4.54
CA LEU A 313 16.62 -1.77 5.78
C LEU A 313 18.05 -2.31 5.62
N GLN A 314 19.04 -1.57 6.11
CA GLN A 314 20.40 -2.10 6.28
C GLN A 314 20.43 -3.01 7.51
N ILE A 315 21.09 -4.17 7.37
CA ILE A 315 21.07 -5.24 8.38
C ILE A 315 22.45 -5.85 8.58
N CYS A 316 22.74 -6.24 9.82
CA CYS A 316 23.91 -7.03 10.18
C CYS A 316 23.71 -8.50 9.80
N MET A 317 24.79 -9.17 9.39
CA MET A 317 24.75 -10.61 9.10
C MET A 317 26.10 -11.27 9.40
N ASN A 318 26.05 -12.55 9.79
CA ASN A 318 27.24 -13.38 9.91
C ASN A 318 27.67 -13.89 8.52
N ASN A 319 28.93 -14.33 8.37
CA ASN A 319 29.50 -14.82 7.10
C ASN A 319 28.51 -15.65 6.27
N HIS A 320 28.17 -15.16 5.08
CA HIS A 320 27.28 -15.82 4.14
C HIS A 320 28.00 -16.04 2.81
N GLU A 321 27.89 -17.23 2.22
CA GLU A 321 28.40 -17.47 0.87
C GLU A 321 27.64 -16.61 -0.16
N LEU A 322 28.38 -15.71 -0.82
CA LEU A 322 27.88 -14.89 -1.91
C LEU A 322 27.88 -15.68 -3.22
N HIS A 323 26.82 -15.50 -4.00
CA HIS A 323 26.69 -16.10 -5.32
C HIS A 323 27.19 -15.11 -6.39
N LEU A 324 27.56 -15.57 -7.58
CA LEU A 324 27.91 -14.71 -8.73
C LEU A 324 26.79 -13.75 -9.17
N ARG A 325 25.58 -13.90 -8.64
CA ARG A 325 24.39 -13.12 -8.97
C ARG A 325 23.77 -12.61 -7.68
N PRO A 326 23.13 -11.43 -7.67
CA PRO A 326 22.33 -10.97 -6.55
C PRO A 326 21.43 -12.09 -6.03
N LYS A 327 21.42 -12.26 -4.71
CA LYS A 327 20.75 -13.39 -4.07
C LYS A 327 19.68 -12.90 -3.13
N PHE A 328 18.49 -13.46 -3.28
CA PHE A 328 17.33 -13.16 -2.45
C PHE A 328 17.01 -14.37 -1.58
N SER A 329 16.76 -14.14 -0.29
CA SER A 329 16.44 -15.21 0.66
C SER A 329 15.47 -14.71 1.71
N TRP A 330 14.54 -15.56 2.12
CA TRP A 330 13.72 -15.31 3.30
C TRP A 330 14.59 -15.32 4.56
N THR A 331 14.36 -14.34 5.44
CA THR A 331 15.09 -14.20 6.70
C THR A 331 14.17 -13.73 7.83
N THR A 332 14.60 -13.98 9.07
CA THR A 332 14.03 -13.31 10.24
C THR A 332 14.98 -12.22 10.69
N ILE A 333 14.47 -10.99 10.75
CA ILE A 333 15.16 -9.86 11.35
C ILE A 333 14.78 -9.77 12.82
N ARG A 334 15.77 -9.59 13.69
CA ARG A 334 15.58 -9.24 15.11
C ARG A 334 16.54 -8.14 15.51
N TRP A 335 16.12 -7.32 16.47
CA TRP A 335 17.00 -6.42 17.21
C TRP A 335 17.48 -7.17 18.44
N THR A 336 18.79 -7.11 18.71
CA THR A 336 19.34 -7.43 20.03
C THR A 336 19.53 -6.13 20.80
N GLU A 337 19.48 -6.19 22.13
CA GLU A 337 19.59 -4.99 22.98
C GLU A 337 20.91 -4.23 22.80
N GLU A 338 21.94 -4.89 22.26
CA GLU A 338 23.29 -4.37 22.13
C GLU A 338 23.66 -3.90 20.71
N GLU A 339 22.83 -4.18 19.68
CA GLU A 339 23.21 -3.95 18.28
C GLU A 339 22.55 -2.76 17.62
N MET A 340 23.37 -2.01 16.87
CA MET A 340 22.95 -0.85 16.10
C MET A 340 22.15 -1.25 14.84
N PHE A 341 22.51 -2.30 14.10
CA PHE A 341 21.67 -2.73 12.98
C PHE A 341 20.85 -3.96 13.34
N PRO A 342 19.60 -4.05 12.85
CA PRO A 342 18.85 -5.30 12.93
C PRO A 342 19.68 -6.44 12.34
N ARG A 343 19.73 -7.58 13.04
CA ARG A 343 20.48 -8.74 12.56
C ARG A 343 19.58 -9.69 11.78
N ALA A 344 20.05 -10.11 10.61
CA ALA A 344 19.44 -11.18 9.85
C ALA A 344 19.88 -12.56 10.37
N TYR A 345 18.91 -13.35 10.81
CA TYR A 345 19.12 -14.73 11.22
C TYR A 345 18.81 -15.68 10.08
N CYS A 346 19.87 -16.21 9.46
CA CYS A 346 19.78 -17.23 8.43
C CYS A 346 20.19 -18.60 9.01
N LEU A 347 19.26 -19.56 9.08
CA LEU A 347 19.63 -20.96 9.33
C LEU A 347 20.48 -21.47 8.15
N LYS A 348 21.67 -22.04 8.44
CA LYS A 348 22.72 -22.43 7.49
C LYS A 348 22.19 -23.09 6.19
N ASN A 349 22.81 -22.70 5.06
CA ASN A 349 22.94 -23.36 3.74
C ASN A 349 21.77 -24.07 3.01
N GLN A 350 20.56 -24.12 3.53
CA GLN A 350 19.42 -24.73 2.81
C GLN A 350 18.53 -23.65 2.19
N HIS A 351 18.79 -23.31 0.93
CA HIS A 351 18.12 -22.21 0.18
C HIS A 351 16.77 -22.59 -0.42
N GLN A 352 16.30 -23.80 -0.18
CA GLN A 352 15.13 -24.37 -0.86
C GLN A 352 14.12 -24.95 0.12
N ASP A 353 14.09 -24.39 1.33
CA ASP A 353 13.16 -24.79 2.39
C ASP A 353 12.01 -23.78 2.45
N ILE A 354 10.80 -24.25 2.19
CA ILE A 354 9.59 -23.42 2.21
C ILE A 354 9.20 -22.99 3.63
N ILE A 355 9.61 -23.71 4.68
CA ILE A 355 9.36 -23.32 6.08
C ILE A 355 10.03 -21.98 6.40
N LYS A 356 11.14 -21.65 5.74
CA LYS A 356 11.78 -20.34 5.89
C LYS A 356 10.86 -19.20 5.45
N TYR A 357 10.05 -19.40 4.41
CA TYR A 357 9.06 -18.41 3.99
C TYR A 357 7.98 -18.20 5.06
N GLN A 358 7.55 -19.29 5.71
CA GLN A 358 6.56 -19.26 6.80
C GLN A 358 7.00 -18.41 7.99
N LYS A 359 8.27 -18.58 8.40
CA LYS A 359 8.83 -17.96 9.61
C LYS A 359 9.44 -16.59 9.36
N ALA A 360 9.70 -16.23 8.11
CA ALA A 360 10.34 -14.98 7.75
C ALA A 360 9.42 -13.76 7.97
N ASN A 361 10.06 -12.67 8.37
CA ASN A 361 9.45 -11.33 8.41
C ASN A 361 10.10 -10.36 7.42
N ALA A 362 11.13 -10.80 6.67
CA ALA A 362 11.82 -9.98 5.68
C ALA A 362 12.39 -10.81 4.52
N LEU A 363 12.61 -10.13 3.39
CA LEU A 363 13.32 -10.66 2.23
C LEU A 363 14.72 -10.03 2.18
N LEU A 364 15.74 -10.83 2.44
CA LEU A 364 17.14 -10.43 2.40
C LEU A 364 17.64 -10.33 0.95
N MET A 365 18.24 -9.20 0.59
CA MET A 365 18.95 -8.98 -0.67
C MET A 365 20.46 -8.99 -0.42
N LEU A 366 21.16 -9.94 -1.03
CA LEU A 366 22.62 -10.10 -0.97
C LEU A 366 23.27 -9.66 -2.29
N PRO A 367 24.40 -8.94 -2.25
CA PRO A 367 25.11 -8.53 -3.45
C PRO A 367 25.76 -9.72 -4.18
N PRO A 368 26.12 -9.56 -5.46
CA PRO A 368 26.91 -10.56 -6.16
C PRO A 368 28.33 -10.65 -5.57
N ARG A 369 28.93 -11.85 -5.63
CA ARG A 369 30.32 -12.09 -5.25
C ARG A 369 31.25 -11.28 -6.15
N THR A 370 32.01 -10.34 -5.57
CA THR A 370 33.14 -9.69 -6.24
C THR A 370 34.30 -10.69 -6.35
N ARG A 371 34.94 -10.78 -7.52
CA ARG A 371 36.22 -11.50 -7.62
C ARG A 371 37.26 -10.62 -6.91
N GLN A 372 37.74 -11.03 -5.75
CA GLN A 372 39.04 -10.53 -5.31
C GLN A 372 40.06 -10.98 -6.35
N ILE A 373 40.69 -10.02 -7.02
CA ILE A 373 41.93 -10.24 -7.75
C ILE A 373 42.92 -10.77 -6.71
N GLY A 374 43.54 -11.91 -7.02
CA GLY A 374 44.58 -12.48 -6.17
C GLY A 374 45.66 -11.43 -5.88
N GLN A 375 46.23 -11.50 -4.69
CA GLN A 375 47.52 -10.86 -4.43
C GLN A 375 48.48 -11.22 -5.58
N GLU A 376 49.19 -10.21 -6.09
CA GLU A 376 50.20 -10.21 -7.16
C GLU A 376 49.75 -9.51 -8.45
N THR A 377 50.54 -8.49 -8.82
CA THR A 377 50.43 -7.54 -9.96
C THR A 377 49.49 -6.35 -9.78
N LEU A 378 49.90 -5.44 -8.87
CA LEU A 378 49.54 -4.03 -8.90
C LEU A 378 50.71 -3.23 -9.48
N ASP A 379 51.02 -3.46 -10.76
CA ASP A 379 51.96 -2.66 -11.54
C ASP A 379 51.28 -2.30 -12.85
N PHE A 380 50.69 -1.11 -12.93
CA PHE A 380 50.83 -0.20 -14.08
C PHE A 380 50.21 1.15 -13.69
N PHE A 381 50.98 2.21 -13.95
CA PHE A 381 50.76 3.64 -13.65
C PHE A 381 51.27 4.19 -12.31
N LEU A 382 52.59 4.10 -12.14
CA LEU A 382 53.40 5.17 -11.55
C LEU A 382 53.71 6.22 -12.64
N LEU A 383 53.35 7.48 -12.39
CA LEU A 383 54.13 8.64 -12.86
C LEU A 383 54.28 9.60 -11.68
N ARG A 384 55.52 9.82 -11.29
CA ARG A 384 56.00 10.55 -10.12
C ARG A 384 56.75 11.80 -10.60
N ARG A 385 56.53 12.93 -9.92
CA ARG A 385 57.55 13.93 -9.45
C ARG A 385 56.78 15.16 -8.93
N ASP A 386 56.66 15.33 -7.61
CA ASP A 386 57.63 15.84 -6.63
C ASP A 386 57.60 17.39 -6.55
N CYS A 387 57.13 17.91 -5.41
CA CYS A 387 57.82 18.91 -4.57
C CYS A 387 57.01 19.21 -3.29
N ASP A 388 57.46 18.58 -2.20
CA ASP A 388 57.50 18.97 -0.77
C ASP A 388 56.51 20.01 -0.20
N THR A 389 55.66 19.57 0.74
CA THR A 389 55.89 19.76 2.18
C THR A 389 54.85 19.01 3.03
N GLN A 390 55.30 18.63 4.22
CA GLN A 390 54.72 17.67 5.16
C GLN A 390 53.38 18.12 5.76
N LEU A 391 52.44 17.18 6.01
CA LEU A 391 51.81 16.92 7.34
C LEU A 391 50.67 15.87 7.28
N ALA A 392 50.84 14.84 8.12
CA ALA A 392 49.86 14.11 8.93
C ALA A 392 48.64 13.38 8.29
N SER A 393 48.84 12.07 8.09
CA SER A 393 47.99 10.94 8.54
C SER A 393 46.47 10.92 8.29
N GLY A 394 46.08 10.05 7.34
CA GLY A 394 45.13 8.97 7.63
C GLY A 394 43.66 9.18 7.25
N GLN A 395 43.32 9.25 5.97
CA GLN A 395 41.95 9.01 5.44
C GLN A 395 41.92 9.10 3.89
N ILE A 396 42.46 8.12 3.13
CA ILE A 396 42.31 8.11 1.66
C ILE A 396 42.23 6.68 1.08
N LYS A 397 41.42 5.79 1.66
CA LYS A 397 41.16 4.46 1.06
C LYS A 397 39.73 4.24 0.53
N ASP A 398 38.72 4.94 1.05
CA ASP A 398 37.33 4.72 0.64
C ASP A 398 36.92 5.49 -0.63
N GLY A 399 37.45 6.71 -0.85
CA GLY A 399 37.13 7.50 -2.05
C GLY A 399 37.62 6.90 -3.38
N LEU A 400 38.64 6.04 -3.36
CA LEU A 400 39.22 5.45 -4.57
C LEU A 400 38.31 4.36 -5.20
N ASN A 401 37.56 3.62 -4.38
CA ASN A 401 36.67 2.55 -4.87
C ASN A 401 35.37 3.13 -5.47
N GLU A 402 34.83 4.20 -4.90
CA GLU A 402 33.57 4.82 -5.36
C GLU A 402 33.76 5.61 -6.66
N ALA A 403 34.88 6.32 -6.81
CA ALA A 403 35.25 6.97 -8.08
C ALA A 403 35.36 5.95 -9.22
N THR A 404 35.85 4.73 -8.95
CA THR A 404 35.98 3.66 -9.95
C THR A 404 34.61 3.13 -10.43
N VAL A 405 33.61 3.06 -9.54
CA VAL A 405 32.24 2.63 -9.87
C VAL A 405 31.54 3.69 -10.72
N LEU A 406 31.65 4.96 -10.35
CA LEU A 406 31.04 6.05 -11.11
C LEU A 406 31.69 6.22 -12.48
N THR A 407 33.02 6.12 -12.56
CA THR A 407 33.75 6.16 -13.83
C THR A 407 33.29 5.05 -14.76
N LYS A 408 33.05 3.84 -14.22
CA LYS A 408 32.50 2.69 -14.96
C LYS A 408 31.05 2.87 -15.38
N TYR A 409 30.22 3.52 -14.56
CA TYR A 409 28.85 3.88 -14.93
C TYR A 409 28.86 4.86 -16.11
N ILE A 410 29.70 5.90 -16.03
CA ILE A 410 29.84 6.92 -17.06
C ILE A 410 30.34 6.30 -18.36
N THR A 411 31.39 5.48 -18.35
CA THR A 411 31.89 4.82 -19.58
C THR A 411 30.88 3.87 -20.23
N ASN A 412 29.99 3.25 -19.45
CA ASN A 412 29.00 2.31 -19.98
C ASN A 412 27.72 2.99 -20.51
N ASN A 413 27.35 4.16 -19.97
CA ASN A 413 26.05 4.78 -20.21
C ASN A 413 26.12 6.16 -20.88
N LEU A 414 27.24 6.87 -20.78
CA LEU A 414 27.47 8.16 -21.42
C LEU A 414 28.62 7.99 -22.41
N ALA A 415 28.31 8.04 -23.70
CA ALA A 415 29.23 7.72 -24.78
C ALA A 415 30.50 8.60 -24.74
N GLY A 416 31.61 8.09 -24.18
CA GLY A 416 33.00 8.53 -24.37
C GLY A 416 33.40 10.00 -24.06
N ASN A 417 32.46 10.92 -23.88
CA ASN A 417 32.67 12.37 -23.91
C ASN A 417 32.49 13.03 -22.54
N VAL A 418 32.61 12.25 -21.46
CA VAL A 418 32.44 12.73 -20.09
C VAL A 418 33.72 12.46 -19.29
N ASN A 419 34.39 13.54 -18.90
CA ASN A 419 35.61 13.51 -18.10
C ASN A 419 35.25 13.78 -16.63
N VAL A 420 35.59 12.83 -15.75
CA VAL A 420 35.41 12.98 -14.30
C VAL A 420 36.68 13.54 -13.70
N ILE A 421 36.56 14.63 -12.95
CA ILE A 421 37.70 15.29 -12.32
C ILE A 421 37.43 15.41 -10.83
N GLN A 422 38.25 14.73 -10.05
CA GLN A 422 38.26 14.86 -8.60
C GLN A 422 39.22 15.99 -8.21
N LEU A 423 38.67 17.11 -7.72
CA LEU A 423 39.48 18.21 -7.22
C LEU A 423 39.90 17.91 -5.76
N ALA A 424 41.19 17.93 -5.49
CA ALA A 424 41.71 17.88 -4.12
C ALA A 424 41.58 19.28 -3.47
N LYS A 425 41.31 19.34 -2.16
CA LYS A 425 41.19 20.58 -1.35
C LYS A 425 42.17 21.67 -1.81
N CYS A 426 41.69 22.69 -2.50
CA CYS A 426 42.51 23.77 -3.06
C CYS A 426 41.79 25.12 -3.02
N ASP A 427 42.60 26.18 -3.02
CA ASP A 427 42.24 27.60 -3.10
C ASP A 427 41.42 27.93 -4.37
N LYS A 428 40.49 28.88 -4.27
CA LYS A 428 39.59 29.35 -5.34
C LYS A 428 40.35 29.72 -6.62
N LYS A 429 41.53 30.34 -6.48
CA LYS A 429 42.36 30.76 -7.63
C LYS A 429 42.86 29.55 -8.44
N LYS A 430 43.29 28.49 -7.76
CA LYS A 430 43.81 27.27 -8.39
C LYS A 430 42.71 26.48 -9.11
N ILE A 431 41.51 26.42 -8.51
CA ILE A 431 40.33 25.78 -9.14
C ILE A 431 39.99 26.44 -10.48
N LYS A 432 40.08 27.78 -10.57
CA LYS A 432 39.84 28.51 -11.82
C LYS A 432 40.88 28.19 -12.89
N GLU A 433 42.17 28.21 -12.52
CA GLU A 433 43.27 27.88 -13.42
C GLU A 433 43.12 26.45 -13.97
N ASP A 434 42.77 25.49 -13.10
CA ASP A 434 42.53 24.10 -13.49
C ASP A 434 41.31 23.96 -14.42
N LEU A 435 40.18 24.61 -14.13
CA LEU A 435 38.98 24.58 -14.97
C LEU A 435 39.23 25.16 -16.37
N ILE A 436 39.98 26.26 -16.47
CA ILE A 436 40.36 26.87 -17.76
C ILE A 436 41.29 25.93 -18.52
N PHE A 437 42.29 25.35 -17.87
CA PHE A 437 43.21 24.40 -18.49
C PHE A 437 42.48 23.15 -19.01
N LEU A 438 41.58 22.59 -18.20
CA LEU A 438 40.86 21.35 -18.52
C LEU A 438 39.80 21.55 -19.59
N SER A 439 39.06 22.67 -19.56
CA SER A 439 38.09 23.01 -20.61
C SER A 439 38.75 23.24 -21.97
N ASN A 440 39.97 23.79 -22.00
CA ASN A 440 40.76 23.91 -23.24
C ASN A 440 41.28 22.55 -23.71
N LYS A 441 41.75 21.69 -22.80
CA LYS A 441 42.30 20.37 -23.13
C LYS A 441 41.23 19.39 -23.63
N TYR A 442 40.02 19.47 -23.08
CA TYR A 442 38.91 18.55 -23.35
C TYR A 442 37.70 19.26 -23.96
N SER A 443 37.95 20.14 -24.95
CA SER A 443 36.89 20.85 -25.67
C SER A 443 35.88 19.88 -26.30
N GLY A 444 34.58 20.21 -26.23
CA GLY A 444 33.50 19.35 -26.72
C GLY A 444 33.06 18.24 -25.76
N SER A 445 33.54 18.26 -24.51
CA SER A 445 33.23 17.24 -23.50
C SER A 445 32.52 17.81 -22.27
N THR A 446 32.00 16.93 -21.42
CA THR A 446 31.49 17.29 -20.09
C THR A 446 32.57 17.11 -19.04
N ILE A 447 32.78 18.14 -18.21
CA ILE A 447 33.65 18.09 -17.04
C ILE A 447 32.77 17.98 -15.80
N LEU A 448 32.88 16.84 -15.11
CA LEU A 448 32.16 16.57 -13.88
C LEU A 448 33.06 16.81 -12.67
N LEU A 449 32.63 17.71 -11.79
CA LEU A 449 33.30 17.96 -10.51
C LEU A 449 32.61 17.17 -9.41
N ILE A 450 33.40 16.33 -8.72
CA ILE A 450 32.90 15.38 -7.73
C ILE A 450 33.84 15.36 -6.52
N GLY A 451 33.29 15.35 -5.31
CA GLY A 451 34.05 15.29 -4.06
C GLY A 451 33.30 15.84 -2.83
N ASP A 452 33.84 15.57 -1.63
CA ASP A 452 33.23 15.88 -0.32
C ASP A 452 33.62 17.27 0.25
N THR A 453 34.10 18.19 -0.59
CA THR A 453 34.58 19.53 -0.15
C THR A 453 33.47 20.58 -0.03
N LEU A 454 33.74 21.67 0.71
CA LEU A 454 32.83 22.81 0.91
C LEU A 454 32.34 23.39 -0.44
N ASN A 455 31.05 23.16 -0.77
CA ASN A 455 30.44 23.52 -2.07
C ASN A 455 30.55 25.01 -2.43
N ASP A 456 30.65 25.92 -1.45
CA ASP A 456 30.60 27.36 -1.71
C ASP A 456 31.81 27.88 -2.50
N ILE A 457 33.03 27.42 -2.19
CA ILE A 457 34.25 27.89 -2.90
C ILE A 457 34.25 27.42 -4.35
N ILE A 458 33.76 26.21 -4.61
CA ILE A 458 33.69 25.60 -5.95
C ILE A 458 32.59 26.28 -6.77
N HIS A 459 31.41 26.49 -6.17
CA HIS A 459 30.32 27.21 -6.82
C HIS A 459 30.76 28.60 -7.27
N ASP A 460 31.36 29.39 -6.38
CA ASP A 460 31.82 30.74 -6.69
C ASP A 460 32.97 30.74 -7.71
N ALA A 461 33.81 29.70 -7.73
CA ALA A 461 34.88 29.57 -8.72
C ALA A 461 34.31 29.32 -10.12
N ILE A 462 33.30 28.45 -10.24
CA ILE A 462 32.64 28.13 -11.51
C ILE A 462 31.85 29.33 -12.02
N GLU A 463 31.07 29.99 -11.17
CA GLU A 463 30.24 31.14 -11.53
C GLU A 463 31.06 32.29 -12.16
N GLU A 464 32.32 32.46 -11.72
CA GLU A 464 33.21 33.47 -12.27
C GLU A 464 33.86 33.10 -13.61
N VAL A 465 33.93 31.80 -13.97
CA VAL A 465 34.59 31.36 -15.22
C VAL A 465 33.59 30.98 -16.31
N ILE A 466 32.38 30.53 -15.98
CA ILE A 466 31.39 30.14 -17.00
C ILE A 466 30.94 31.33 -17.87
N ASN A 467 30.69 31.06 -19.15
CA ASN A 467 30.31 32.08 -20.11
C ASN A 467 28.87 32.55 -19.83
N LYS A 468 28.67 33.86 -19.70
CA LYS A 468 27.35 34.46 -19.40
C LYS A 468 26.41 34.56 -20.61
N ASN A 469 26.96 34.55 -21.83
CA ASN A 469 26.20 34.75 -23.07
C ASN A 469 26.24 33.49 -23.93
N VAL A 470 25.42 32.49 -23.59
CA VAL A 470 25.26 31.23 -24.32
C VAL A 470 23.99 31.28 -25.18
N ARG A 471 23.98 30.59 -26.33
CA ARG A 471 22.79 30.38 -27.18
C ARG A 471 21.56 29.95 -26.36
N ILE A 472 20.37 30.47 -26.70
CA ILE A 472 19.16 30.39 -25.87
C ILE A 472 18.68 28.94 -25.65
N ASP A 473 18.75 28.11 -26.68
CA ASP A 473 18.38 26.69 -26.62
C ASP A 473 19.28 25.91 -25.65
N ILE A 474 20.60 26.12 -25.70
CA ILE A 474 21.54 25.48 -24.78
C ILE A 474 21.34 26.02 -23.36
N ASN A 475 21.13 27.33 -23.20
CA ASN A 475 20.90 27.92 -21.89
C ASN A 475 19.63 27.37 -21.23
N THR A 476 18.54 27.17 -22.01
CA THR A 476 17.29 26.58 -21.52
C THR A 476 17.50 25.15 -21.01
N LEU A 477 18.30 24.35 -21.72
CA LEU A 477 18.64 22.99 -21.28
C LEU A 477 19.53 23.00 -20.04
N ILE A 478 20.49 23.93 -19.93
CA ILE A 478 21.35 24.09 -18.75
C ILE A 478 20.53 24.51 -17.52
N THR A 479 19.59 25.45 -17.66
CA THR A 479 18.69 25.85 -16.57
C THR A 479 17.84 24.67 -16.10
N SER A 480 17.22 23.94 -17.04
CA SER A 480 16.41 22.77 -16.71
C SER A 480 17.23 21.63 -16.08
N LEU A 481 18.48 21.45 -16.50
CA LEU A 481 19.41 20.52 -15.88
C LEU A 481 19.76 20.95 -14.45
N THR A 482 20.01 22.24 -14.24
CA THR A 482 20.38 22.80 -12.93
C THR A 482 19.23 22.68 -11.94
N GLU A 483 18.00 23.07 -12.32
CA GLU A 483 16.78 22.89 -11.51
C GLU A 483 16.52 21.42 -11.16
N GLY A 484 16.76 20.52 -12.12
CA GLY A 484 16.65 19.08 -11.88
C GLY A 484 17.67 18.58 -10.85
N LEU A 485 18.90 19.08 -10.91
CA LEU A 485 19.98 18.71 -9.98
C LEU A 485 19.77 19.27 -8.57
N GLU A 486 19.00 20.35 -8.39
CA GLU A 486 18.69 20.92 -7.06
C GLU A 486 17.92 19.93 -6.18
N CYS A 487 17.22 18.96 -6.79
CA CYS A 487 16.56 17.87 -6.07
C CYS A 487 17.54 16.89 -5.41
N PHE A 488 18.79 16.83 -5.88
CA PHE A 488 19.80 15.84 -5.48
C PHE A 488 21.04 16.48 -4.82
N ILE A 489 21.37 17.72 -5.15
CA ILE A 489 22.63 18.39 -4.82
C ILE A 489 22.36 19.77 -4.22
N ILE A 490 23.13 20.16 -3.20
CA ILE A 490 23.01 21.48 -2.56
C ILE A 490 23.78 22.50 -3.40
N ARG A 491 23.06 23.47 -4.00
CA ARG A 491 23.59 24.52 -4.90
C ARG A 491 24.37 23.94 -6.10
N PRO A 492 23.70 23.18 -7.00
CA PRO A 492 24.33 22.77 -8.26
C PRO A 492 24.58 24.01 -9.13
N ILE A 493 25.63 23.96 -9.93
CA ILE A 493 25.87 24.95 -10.98
C ILE A 493 26.29 24.21 -12.25
N CYS A 494 25.65 24.56 -13.36
CA CYS A 494 25.99 24.07 -14.69
C CYS A 494 26.25 25.27 -15.60
N GLY A 495 27.25 25.15 -16.48
CA GLY A 495 27.57 26.23 -17.42
C GLY A 495 28.58 25.80 -18.47
N ILE A 496 28.77 26.63 -19.48
CA ILE A 496 29.72 26.37 -20.57
C ILE A 496 31.00 27.16 -20.36
N LEU A 497 32.14 26.50 -20.53
CA LEU A 497 33.46 27.11 -20.60
C LEU A 497 34.24 26.47 -21.76
N ASN A 498 34.76 27.27 -22.70
CA ASN A 498 35.57 26.81 -23.85
C ASN A 498 34.99 25.58 -24.60
N ARG A 499 33.69 25.65 -24.95
CA ARG A 499 32.91 24.55 -25.57
C ARG A 499 32.88 23.25 -24.73
N SER A 500 33.04 23.34 -23.42
CA SER A 500 32.88 22.22 -22.49
C SER A 500 31.74 22.51 -21.52
N LEU A 501 30.92 21.50 -21.22
CA LEU A 501 29.88 21.61 -20.21
C LEU A 501 30.48 21.31 -18.83
N ILE A 502 30.50 22.29 -17.94
CA ILE A 502 30.91 22.12 -16.54
C ILE A 502 29.67 21.84 -15.70
N ILE A 503 29.73 20.77 -14.90
CA ILE A 503 28.67 20.42 -13.94
C ILE A 503 29.29 20.24 -12.56
N ASN A 504 28.85 21.05 -11.61
CA ASN A 504 29.16 20.85 -10.20
C ASN A 504 28.24 19.78 -9.61
N MET A 505 28.81 18.62 -9.29
CA MET A 505 28.13 17.57 -8.55
C MET A 505 28.80 17.26 -7.20
N CYS A 506 29.54 18.22 -6.64
CA CYS A 506 30.17 18.07 -5.33
C CYS A 506 29.10 17.82 -4.23
N GLY A 507 29.40 16.83 -3.37
CA GLY A 507 28.44 16.14 -2.51
C GLY A 507 28.71 14.62 -2.49
N PHE A 508 27.84 13.86 -1.81
CA PHE A 508 27.99 12.40 -1.72
C PHE A 508 27.94 11.73 -3.11
N TYR A 509 28.89 10.82 -3.41
CA TYR A 509 29.02 10.11 -4.70
C TYR A 509 27.73 9.43 -5.19
N ARG A 510 26.88 8.95 -4.26
CA ARG A 510 25.58 8.34 -4.60
C ARG A 510 24.62 9.33 -5.27
N ASN A 511 24.66 10.60 -4.88
CA ASN A 511 23.82 11.63 -5.47
C ASN A 511 24.29 11.98 -6.88
N ALA A 512 25.60 11.97 -7.12
CA ALA A 512 26.16 12.14 -8.47
C ALA A 512 25.73 10.98 -9.39
N GLN A 513 25.72 9.73 -8.90
CA GLN A 513 25.23 8.60 -9.69
C GLN A 513 23.73 8.72 -10.02
N ALA A 514 22.88 8.97 -9.02
CA ALA A 514 21.43 9.13 -9.23
C ALA A 514 21.11 10.31 -10.15
N SER A 515 21.88 11.40 -10.05
CA SER A 515 21.78 12.56 -10.94
C SER A 515 22.12 12.23 -12.38
N LEU A 516 23.18 11.44 -12.61
CA LEU A 516 23.56 10.97 -13.95
C LEU A 516 22.56 9.97 -14.52
N GLU A 517 21.94 9.12 -13.69
CA GLU A 517 20.83 8.23 -14.09
C GLU A 517 19.59 9.02 -14.50
N ALA A 518 19.23 10.07 -13.76
CA ALA A 518 18.04 10.88 -14.03
C ALA A 518 18.22 11.85 -15.21
N PHE A 519 19.41 12.42 -15.40
CA PHE A 519 19.63 13.54 -16.33
C PHE A 519 20.67 13.26 -17.43
N GLY A 520 21.18 12.03 -17.54
CA GLY A 520 22.19 11.65 -18.54
C GLY A 520 21.80 11.99 -19.98
N ASN A 521 20.53 11.81 -20.36
CA ASN A 521 20.04 12.18 -21.70
C ASN A 521 20.15 13.69 -21.97
N ARG A 522 19.85 14.53 -20.96
CA ARG A 522 19.94 15.99 -21.11
C ARG A 522 21.38 16.46 -21.26
N ILE A 523 22.32 15.81 -20.57
CA ILE A 523 23.76 16.05 -20.75
C ILE A 523 24.17 15.73 -22.18
N LEU A 524 23.69 14.63 -22.75
CA LEU A 524 23.94 14.25 -24.15
C LEU A 524 23.31 15.25 -25.14
N ASP A 525 22.09 15.73 -24.89
CA ASP A 525 21.43 16.75 -25.72
C ASP A 525 22.26 18.05 -25.77
N ILE A 526 22.73 18.52 -24.61
CA ILE A 526 23.61 19.70 -24.52
C ILE A 526 24.93 19.46 -25.25
N LEU A 527 25.54 18.28 -25.08
CA LEU A 527 26.78 17.93 -25.79
C LEU A 527 26.61 17.87 -27.31
N CYS A 528 25.45 17.42 -27.81
CA CYS A 528 25.15 17.43 -29.24
C CYS A 528 25.09 18.86 -29.79
N LEU A 529 24.50 19.80 -29.04
CA LEU A 529 24.43 21.20 -29.44
C LEU A 529 25.79 21.90 -29.38
N ILE A 530 26.57 21.65 -28.33
CA ILE A 530 27.93 22.21 -28.16
C ILE A 530 28.89 21.73 -29.26
N ASN A 531 28.70 20.50 -29.76
CA ASN A 531 29.54 19.90 -30.80
C ASN A 531 28.96 20.07 -32.21
N SER A 532 27.89 20.84 -32.38
CA SER A 532 27.33 21.13 -33.70
C SER A 532 28.29 21.97 -34.55
N PRO A 533 28.32 21.78 -35.88
CA PRO A 533 29.25 22.48 -36.77
C PRO A 533 28.91 23.96 -36.97
N ASP A 534 27.76 24.44 -36.49
CA ASP A 534 27.38 25.86 -36.55
C ASP A 534 28.25 26.65 -35.55
N GLU A 535 29.04 27.61 -36.03
CA GLU A 535 30.17 28.17 -35.27
C GLU A 535 29.79 29.09 -34.09
N GLU A 536 28.55 29.56 -33.96
CA GLU A 536 28.14 30.54 -32.95
C GLU A 536 27.45 29.90 -31.71
N ILE A 537 28.26 29.44 -30.74
CA ILE A 537 27.78 29.03 -29.40
C ILE A 537 27.57 30.25 -28.48
N PHE A 538 28.23 31.37 -28.81
CA PHE A 538 28.23 32.61 -28.04
C PHE A 538 27.82 33.78 -28.96
N TYR A 539 26.99 34.69 -28.46
CA TYR A 539 26.63 35.91 -29.19
C TYR A 539 27.77 36.92 -29.16
N VAL A 540 28.12 37.49 -30.31
CA VAL A 540 28.91 38.74 -30.40
C VAL A 540 27.96 39.91 -30.10
N LYS A 541 28.34 40.78 -29.16
CA LYS A 541 27.67 42.08 -28.96
C LYS A 541 28.41 43.12 -29.80
N GLU A 542 27.71 43.73 -30.76
CA GLU A 542 28.06 45.05 -31.29
C GLU A 542 26.85 46.01 -31.16
N GLU A 543 27.14 47.09 -30.42
CA GLU A 543 26.67 48.49 -30.46
C GLU A 543 25.19 48.90 -30.29
N GLU A 544 25.01 49.64 -29.17
CA GLU A 544 24.40 50.97 -28.96
C GLU A 544 22.98 51.37 -29.46
N CYS A 545 22.20 51.81 -28.46
CA CYS A 545 21.26 52.95 -28.40
C CYS A 545 20.23 53.17 -29.53
N VAL A 546 18.93 53.28 -29.17
CA VAL A 546 18.22 54.56 -29.02
C VAL A 546 16.97 54.36 -28.14
N ASP A 547 16.79 55.27 -27.18
CA ASP A 547 15.58 55.52 -26.39
C ASP A 547 14.29 55.64 -27.24
N SER A 548 13.16 55.14 -26.74
CA SER A 548 12.01 56.00 -26.43
C SER A 548 10.77 55.18 -26.03
N CYS A 549 10.29 55.51 -24.83
CA CYS A 549 8.90 55.67 -24.41
C CYS A 549 7.78 55.07 -25.29
N VAL A 550 6.87 54.30 -24.70
CA VAL A 550 5.55 54.77 -24.20
C VAL A 550 4.73 53.55 -23.72
N GLU A 551 3.96 53.83 -22.68
CA GLU A 551 3.04 53.02 -21.88
C GLU A 551 1.94 52.19 -22.59
N PRO A 552 1.19 51.35 -21.81
CA PRO A 552 0.40 50.21 -22.27
C PRO A 552 -1.10 50.51 -22.39
N PHE A 553 -1.88 49.83 -23.25
CA PHE A 553 -3.35 49.78 -23.10
C PHE A 553 -4.06 48.61 -23.81
N ASN A 554 -4.93 47.95 -23.02
CA ASN A 554 -6.32 47.51 -23.24
C ASN A 554 -6.88 46.97 -24.58
N ASN A 555 -7.58 45.83 -24.42
CA ASN A 555 -9.00 45.54 -24.70
C ASN A 555 -9.74 46.10 -25.94
N ASN A 556 -10.47 45.16 -26.56
CA ASN A 556 -11.79 45.21 -27.20
C ASN A 556 -11.91 45.42 -28.73
N ASN A 557 -12.54 44.40 -29.32
CA ASN A 557 -13.67 44.39 -30.25
C ASN A 557 -13.55 44.81 -31.74
N ASP A 558 -14.03 43.85 -32.54
CA ASP A 558 -15.01 43.95 -33.63
C ASP A 558 -14.62 44.54 -35.00
N ASN A 559 -14.66 43.61 -35.97
CA ASN A 559 -15.41 43.63 -37.22
C ASN A 559 -15.09 44.63 -38.35
N ASN A 560 -14.77 43.98 -39.48
CA ASN A 560 -15.34 44.14 -40.83
C ASN A 560 -14.84 45.27 -41.75
N ASN A 561 -14.35 44.80 -42.91
CA ASN A 561 -14.70 45.22 -44.27
C ASN A 561 -14.23 46.61 -44.73
N ASP A 562 -13.88 46.87 -45.98
CA ASP A 562 -13.90 46.16 -47.27
C ASP A 562 -12.88 46.91 -48.17
N ASP A 563 -12.41 46.28 -49.25
CA ASP A 563 -12.44 46.87 -50.61
C ASP A 563 -11.71 45.96 -51.63
N ASN A 564 -12.49 45.10 -52.29
CA ASN A 564 -12.80 45.12 -53.74
C ASN A 564 -12.03 46.14 -54.62
N ASN A 565 -11.66 45.89 -55.89
CA ASN A 565 -12.39 45.22 -56.98
C ASN A 565 -11.47 45.11 -58.23
N ASP A 566 -11.68 44.06 -59.06
CA ASP A 566 -11.96 44.22 -60.51
C ASP A 566 -12.30 42.88 -61.22
N ASN A 567 -13.60 42.60 -61.28
CA ASN A 567 -14.48 42.28 -62.42
C ASN A 567 -14.16 41.32 -63.60
N ASN A 568 -15.19 40.46 -63.84
CA ASN A 568 -15.85 40.01 -65.09
C ASN A 568 -15.56 38.61 -65.70
N GLY A 569 -16.55 37.70 -65.58
CA GLY A 569 -17.38 37.30 -66.74
C GLY A 569 -17.33 35.86 -67.31
N ASN A 570 -18.24 34.99 -66.81
CA ASN A 570 -19.04 33.92 -67.47
C ASN A 570 -18.44 32.78 -68.33
N ASN A 571 -18.51 31.56 -67.76
CA ASN A 571 -19.28 30.36 -68.16
C ASN A 571 -19.35 29.86 -69.63
N SER A 572 -18.79 28.68 -69.85
CA SER A 572 -19.37 27.47 -70.52
C SER A 572 -18.30 26.35 -70.42
N ALA A 573 -18.62 25.07 -70.18
CA ALA A 573 -19.33 24.20 -71.11
C ALA A 573 -19.90 22.93 -70.43
N ASN A 574 -21.05 22.51 -70.94
CA ASN A 574 -21.66 21.19 -70.85
C ASN A 574 -21.16 20.29 -71.99
N GLU A 575 -21.21 18.95 -71.79
CA GLU A 575 -21.67 17.87 -72.72
C GLU A 575 -21.10 16.51 -72.23
N PHE A 576 -21.92 15.63 -71.63
CA PHE A 576 -22.81 14.58 -72.19
C PHE A 576 -22.09 13.32 -72.72
N ASP A 577 -22.24 12.15 -72.04
CA ASP A 577 -23.12 11.03 -72.46
C ASP A 577 -22.78 9.63 -71.84
N ASN A 578 -23.81 9.08 -71.17
CA ASN A 578 -24.45 7.74 -71.26
C ASN A 578 -23.76 6.38 -70.99
N ASN A 579 -24.31 5.68 -69.97
CA ASN A 579 -25.05 4.39 -69.99
C ASN A 579 -24.94 3.76 -68.58
N ASP A 580 -25.93 3.21 -67.87
CA ASP A 580 -27.38 2.96 -68.00
C ASP A 580 -27.82 2.52 -66.56
N CYS A 581 -28.85 3.12 -65.94
CA CYS A 581 -30.26 2.64 -65.84
C CYS A 581 -30.44 1.44 -64.86
N ASN A 582 -31.37 1.37 -63.89
CA ASN A 582 -32.66 2.02 -63.63
C ASN A 582 -33.13 1.67 -62.18
N ASP A 583 -33.70 2.62 -61.42
CA ASP A 583 -35.15 2.81 -61.11
C ASP A 583 -35.61 1.99 -59.87
N ASP A 584 -36.52 2.41 -58.98
CA ASP A 584 -37.53 3.47 -59.03
C ASP A 584 -38.03 3.83 -57.60
N GLU A 585 -38.78 4.92 -57.52
CA GLU A 585 -39.32 5.59 -56.34
C GLU A 585 -40.51 4.90 -55.60
N GLN A 586 -40.71 5.35 -54.35
CA GLN A 586 -41.99 5.81 -53.76
C GLN A 586 -43.08 4.85 -53.17
N PHE A 587 -43.57 5.31 -52.00
CA PHE A 587 -44.91 5.24 -51.40
C PHE A 587 -45.50 4.00 -50.65
N ASP A 588 -46.11 4.37 -49.51
CA ASP A 588 -47.31 3.85 -48.85
C ASP A 588 -47.32 2.64 -47.87
N ASN A 589 -47.65 2.97 -46.61
CA ASN A 589 -48.85 2.57 -45.85
C ASN A 589 -49.52 1.21 -46.10
N ASN A 590 -49.90 0.58 -44.98
CA ASN A 590 -51.17 -0.15 -44.77
C ASN A 590 -51.28 -1.51 -45.50
N ILE A 591 -51.89 -2.58 -45.00
CA ILE A 591 -52.67 -2.89 -43.80
C ILE A 591 -53.01 -4.40 -43.93
N ASN A 592 -53.31 -5.04 -42.81
CA ASN A 592 -54.20 -6.21 -42.69
C ASN A 592 -53.70 -7.58 -43.19
N ASP A 593 -54.13 -8.69 -42.61
CA ASP A 593 -54.91 -8.99 -41.40
C ASP A 593 -54.78 -10.51 -41.21
N PHE A 594 -55.02 -10.99 -40.01
CA PHE A 594 -56.03 -12.02 -39.70
C PHE A 594 -55.80 -12.46 -38.24
N ASP A 595 -56.65 -11.94 -37.35
CA ASP A 595 -57.61 -12.70 -36.54
C ASP A 595 -57.17 -14.10 -36.03
N SER A 596 -57.46 -14.56 -34.81
CA SER A 596 -58.29 -14.08 -33.70
C SER A 596 -58.44 -15.23 -32.66
N PHE A 597 -58.92 -14.89 -31.46
CA PHE A 597 -59.66 -15.73 -30.48
C PHE A 597 -58.99 -16.98 -29.82
N TYR A 598 -58.83 -17.00 -28.49
CA TYR A 598 -59.87 -17.44 -27.52
C TYR A 598 -59.36 -17.43 -26.05
N ASN A 599 -60.32 -17.17 -25.17
CA ASN A 599 -60.26 -17.20 -23.70
C ASN A 599 -60.20 -18.61 -23.08
N ASP A 600 -59.83 -18.61 -21.79
CA ASP A 600 -60.39 -19.37 -20.67
C ASP A 600 -59.89 -20.78 -20.27
N ASN A 601 -59.50 -20.82 -18.97
CA ASN A 601 -59.78 -21.83 -17.93
C ASN A 601 -59.25 -23.27 -18.04
N SER A 602 -58.37 -23.66 -17.10
CA SER A 602 -58.62 -24.78 -16.16
C SER A 602 -57.44 -25.06 -15.20
N LYS A 603 -57.74 -25.16 -13.89
CA LYS A 603 -57.05 -26.05 -12.91
C LYS A 603 -57.55 -27.50 -13.15
N PRO A 604 -56.87 -28.61 -12.73
CA PRO A 604 -56.19 -28.79 -11.44
C PRO A 604 -54.96 -29.76 -11.38
N SER A 605 -54.44 -29.91 -10.15
CA SER A 605 -53.81 -31.11 -9.55
C SER A 605 -52.29 -31.40 -9.66
N THR A 606 -51.68 -31.36 -8.46
CA THR A 606 -50.78 -32.36 -7.83
C THR A 606 -49.31 -32.56 -8.25
N SER A 607 -48.55 -32.83 -7.17
CA SER A 607 -47.23 -33.47 -7.03
C SER A 607 -45.95 -32.65 -7.24
N ASN A 608 -45.33 -32.39 -6.09
CA ASN A 608 -43.92 -32.63 -5.71
C ASN A 608 -42.75 -32.07 -6.52
N ASP A 609 -41.73 -31.74 -5.72
CA ASP A 609 -40.32 -31.51 -6.06
C ASP A 609 -39.96 -30.11 -6.58
N LYS A 610 -39.46 -29.28 -5.66
CA LYS A 610 -38.60 -28.15 -6.01
C LYS A 610 -37.33 -28.14 -5.18
N THR A 611 -36.28 -28.60 -5.85
CA THR A 611 -34.88 -28.21 -5.70
C THR A 611 -34.67 -26.72 -6.00
N ASN A 612 -33.62 -26.21 -5.37
CA ASN A 612 -33.00 -24.89 -5.48
C ASN A 612 -33.01 -24.25 -6.88
N ASP A 613 -33.35 -22.96 -6.93
CA ASP A 613 -32.63 -21.94 -7.71
C ASP A 613 -33.08 -20.54 -7.26
N ASN A 614 -32.26 -19.88 -6.43
CA ASN A 614 -32.39 -18.46 -6.11
C ASN A 614 -31.49 -17.66 -7.06
N THR A 615 -32.10 -17.07 -8.09
CA THR A 615 -31.53 -15.97 -8.85
C THR A 615 -32.04 -14.64 -8.29
N ASN A 616 -31.21 -13.61 -8.50
CA ASN A 616 -31.30 -12.27 -7.97
C ASN A 616 -32.64 -11.58 -8.27
N ASP A 617 -33.25 -10.98 -7.25
CA ASP A 617 -34.08 -9.80 -7.42
C ASP A 617 -33.77 -8.77 -6.33
N ILE A 618 -33.32 -7.60 -6.80
CA ILE A 618 -33.06 -6.39 -6.04
C ILE A 618 -34.40 -5.70 -5.86
N HIS A 619 -34.93 -5.69 -4.63
CA HIS A 619 -36.09 -4.87 -4.30
C HIS A 619 -35.64 -3.50 -3.77
N ASP A 620 -36.02 -2.48 -4.52
CA ASP A 620 -36.16 -1.08 -4.11
C ASP A 620 -36.87 -0.98 -2.75
N PHE A 621 -36.18 -0.40 -1.76
CA PHE A 621 -36.79 0.05 -0.51
C PHE A 621 -36.79 1.57 -0.45
N ASP A 622 -37.60 2.20 -1.31
CA ASP A 622 -38.02 3.59 -1.14
C ASP A 622 -39.53 3.66 -1.35
N LYS A 623 -40.25 3.56 -0.22
CA LYS A 623 -41.63 4.03 0.09
C LYS A 623 -42.35 3.02 0.98
N MET A 624 -42.51 3.34 2.26
CA MET A 624 -43.72 2.98 2.99
C MET A 624 -44.12 4.12 3.94
N PRO A 625 -45.42 4.32 4.15
CA PRO A 625 -45.97 5.50 4.80
C PRO A 625 -45.87 5.39 6.32
N MET A 626 -45.72 6.56 6.93
CA MET A 626 -45.72 6.79 8.36
C MET A 626 -47.15 6.65 8.89
N GLU A 627 -47.51 5.50 9.45
CA GLU A 627 -48.64 5.34 10.37
C GLU A 627 -48.51 3.98 11.08
N VAL A 628 -48.06 3.99 12.33
CA VAL A 628 -48.13 2.84 13.24
C VAL A 628 -49.01 3.25 14.41
N SER A 629 -50.16 2.60 14.52
CA SER A 629 -51.11 2.73 15.61
C SER A 629 -50.48 2.27 16.92
N PHE A 630 -50.49 3.15 17.92
CA PHE A 630 -50.09 2.83 19.30
C PHE A 630 -51.18 2.00 19.97
N GLU A 631 -50.88 0.76 20.34
CA GLU A 631 -51.60 0.09 21.43
C GLU A 631 -51.02 0.59 22.76
N GLU A 632 -51.80 1.42 23.45
CA GLU A 632 -51.51 1.87 24.81
C GLU A 632 -51.60 0.68 25.78
N GLN A 633 -50.46 0.31 26.38
CA GLN A 633 -50.45 -0.33 27.70
C GLN A 633 -49.92 0.67 28.75
N PRO A 634 -50.54 0.74 29.93
CA PRO A 634 -50.43 1.91 30.79
C PRO A 634 -49.06 2.05 31.46
N LEU A 635 -48.54 3.28 31.38
CA LEU A 635 -47.42 3.84 32.14
C LEU A 635 -47.49 3.47 33.63
N LYS A 636 -46.51 2.68 34.09
CA LYS A 636 -46.09 2.65 35.51
C LYS A 636 -44.57 2.75 35.72
N THR A 637 -43.81 3.09 34.68
CA THR A 637 -42.32 3.14 34.73
C THR A 637 -41.72 4.50 34.38
N GLN A 638 -42.52 5.56 34.22
CA GLN A 638 -41.99 6.93 34.08
C GLN A 638 -41.44 7.50 35.40
N LEU A 639 -41.76 6.89 36.54
CA LEU A 639 -41.13 7.17 37.84
C LEU A 639 -39.99 6.17 38.09
N SER A 640 -38.84 6.33 37.43
CA SER A 640 -37.53 5.98 38.05
C SER A 640 -36.27 6.22 37.21
N MET A 641 -36.31 6.55 35.91
CA MET A 641 -35.04 6.78 35.17
C MET A 641 -34.23 7.96 35.74
N ASP A 642 -34.92 9.04 36.10
CA ASP A 642 -34.33 10.24 36.70
C ASP A 642 -33.82 10.01 38.14
N TYR A 643 -34.42 9.05 38.86
CA TYR A 643 -34.02 8.70 40.22
C TYR A 643 -32.79 7.77 40.24
N PHE A 644 -32.58 6.94 39.20
CA PHE A 644 -31.41 6.05 39.09
C PHE A 644 -30.14 6.76 38.60
N CYS A 645 -30.25 7.89 37.90
CA CYS A 645 -29.09 8.72 37.54
C CYS A 645 -28.38 9.36 38.75
N LYS A 646 -29.09 9.56 39.88
CA LYS A 646 -28.57 10.24 41.08
C LYS A 646 -27.55 9.47 41.90
N LYS A 647 -27.41 8.15 41.68
CA LYS A 647 -26.42 7.29 42.32
C LYS A 647 -25.39 6.80 41.29
N GLN A 648 -24.73 7.70 40.58
CA GLN A 648 -23.58 7.30 39.79
C GLN A 648 -22.32 7.30 40.66
N GLU A 649 -21.86 6.12 41.05
CA GLU A 649 -20.43 5.93 41.35
C GLU A 649 -19.63 6.40 40.12
N GLU A 650 -18.69 7.33 40.33
CA GLU A 650 -17.82 7.82 39.27
C GLU A 650 -17.18 6.64 38.54
N SER A 651 -17.51 6.51 37.25
CA SER A 651 -17.01 5.39 36.47
C SER A 651 -15.48 5.41 36.42
N LYS A 652 -14.85 4.31 36.84
CA LYS A 652 -13.38 4.18 36.93
C LYS A 652 -12.68 4.61 35.63
N VAL A 653 -11.74 5.55 35.75
CA VAL A 653 -10.78 5.90 34.69
C VAL A 653 -9.51 5.10 34.93
N VAL A 654 -9.03 4.39 33.91
CA VAL A 654 -7.89 3.46 34.02
C VAL A 654 -6.75 3.84 33.08
N SER A 655 -5.52 3.34 33.31
CA SER A 655 -4.44 3.48 32.33
C SER A 655 -4.74 2.69 31.04
N LEU A 656 -3.98 2.91 29.96
CA LEU A 656 -4.16 2.14 28.72
C LEU A 656 -3.83 0.65 28.94
N GLU A 657 -2.75 0.38 29.67
CA GLU A 657 -2.31 -0.95 30.03
C GLU A 657 -3.37 -1.66 30.89
N ASP A 658 -3.93 -0.97 31.89
CA ASP A 658 -5.01 -1.51 32.72
C ASP A 658 -6.27 -1.77 31.89
N ALA A 659 -6.62 -0.88 30.96
CA ALA A 659 -7.77 -1.09 30.06
C ALA A 659 -7.60 -2.38 29.25
N GLN A 660 -6.42 -2.59 28.66
CA GLN A 660 -6.08 -3.81 27.91
C GLN A 660 -6.11 -5.06 28.80
N ASN A 661 -5.56 -4.99 30.01
CA ASN A 661 -5.56 -6.09 30.98
C ASN A 661 -6.98 -6.44 31.46
N ILE A 662 -7.83 -5.44 31.71
CA ILE A 662 -9.24 -5.64 32.07
C ILE A 662 -9.98 -6.32 30.93
N MET A 663 -9.86 -5.83 29.68
CA MET A 663 -10.48 -6.47 28.51
C MET A 663 -10.06 -7.93 28.39
N LYS A 664 -8.76 -8.22 28.51
CA LYS A 664 -8.19 -9.57 28.48
C LYS A 664 -8.78 -10.48 29.56
N THR A 665 -8.82 -10.00 30.80
CA THR A 665 -9.35 -10.75 31.95
C THR A 665 -10.84 -11.06 31.79
N ILE A 666 -11.63 -10.08 31.34
CA ILE A 666 -13.08 -10.24 31.15
C ILE A 666 -13.39 -11.18 30.00
N ILE A 667 -12.66 -11.08 28.89
CA ILE A 667 -12.83 -11.99 27.75
C ILE A 667 -12.48 -13.41 28.15
N TYR A 668 -11.33 -13.67 28.76
CA TYR A 668 -10.97 -15.03 29.17
C TYR A 668 -11.91 -15.63 30.22
N LYS A 669 -12.53 -14.79 31.06
CA LYS A 669 -13.47 -15.26 32.06
C LYS A 669 -14.83 -15.65 31.48
N TYR A 670 -15.31 -14.95 30.44
CA TYR A 670 -16.71 -15.06 30.01
C TYR A 670 -16.91 -15.40 28.53
N HIS A 671 -15.92 -15.20 27.67
CA HIS A 671 -16.04 -15.48 26.24
C HIS A 671 -15.74 -16.95 25.96
N LYS A 672 -16.70 -17.62 25.33
CA LYS A 672 -16.50 -18.98 24.82
C LYS A 672 -16.01 -18.89 23.38
N ILE A 673 -14.83 -19.44 23.13
CA ILE A 673 -14.26 -19.53 21.79
C ILE A 673 -15.01 -20.62 21.01
N TYR A 674 -15.54 -20.25 19.85
CA TYR A 674 -16.13 -21.19 18.91
C TYR A 674 -15.17 -21.42 17.75
N SER A 675 -15.16 -22.63 17.22
CA SER A 675 -14.37 -22.97 16.04
C SER A 675 -15.28 -23.40 14.89
N GLU A 676 -14.78 -23.23 13.67
CA GLU A 676 -15.41 -23.67 12.43
C GLU A 676 -14.35 -24.23 11.48
N THR A 677 -14.76 -25.12 10.59
CA THR A 677 -13.88 -25.66 9.55
C THR A 677 -14.06 -24.86 8.27
N VAL A 678 -12.96 -24.34 7.73
CA VAL A 678 -12.93 -23.60 6.46
C VAL A 678 -11.99 -24.29 5.48
N ARG A 679 -12.20 -24.09 4.18
CA ARG A 679 -11.25 -24.54 3.16
C ARG A 679 -9.94 -23.77 3.30
N THR A 680 -8.81 -24.41 3.00
CA THR A 680 -7.48 -23.80 3.08
C THR A 680 -7.40 -22.51 2.27
N ASN A 681 -8.03 -22.45 1.09
CA ASN A 681 -8.06 -21.24 0.25
C ASN A 681 -8.76 -20.02 0.90
N ASP A 682 -9.68 -20.27 1.83
CA ASP A 682 -10.47 -19.24 2.52
C ASP A 682 -9.93 -18.95 3.93
N ALA A 683 -8.85 -19.62 4.33
CA ALA A 683 -8.31 -19.56 5.69
C ALA A 683 -7.35 -18.37 5.92
N TYR A 684 -7.02 -17.57 4.88
CA TYR A 684 -6.12 -16.42 5.00
C TYR A 684 -6.60 -15.45 6.10
N GLY A 685 -5.70 -15.08 7.02
CA GLY A 685 -5.97 -14.13 8.09
C GLY A 685 -6.79 -14.70 9.26
N ARG A 686 -7.29 -15.94 9.18
CA ARG A 686 -7.99 -16.62 10.26
C ARG A 686 -7.02 -17.09 11.35
N VAL A 687 -7.50 -17.28 12.57
CA VAL A 687 -6.71 -17.82 13.70
C VAL A 687 -6.97 -19.31 13.84
N ILE A 688 -5.92 -20.10 13.98
CA ILE A 688 -6.01 -21.57 14.06
C ILE A 688 -6.59 -21.99 15.42
N ALA A 689 -7.54 -22.93 15.44
CA ALA A 689 -8.12 -23.41 16.70
C ALA A 689 -7.38 -24.60 17.32
N LYS A 690 -6.66 -25.40 16.52
CA LYS A 690 -5.94 -26.61 16.95
C LYS A 690 -4.59 -26.72 16.23
N ASP A 691 -3.57 -27.21 16.92
CA ASP A 691 -2.24 -27.46 16.34
C ASP A 691 -2.35 -28.27 15.04
N ILE A 692 -1.60 -27.85 14.02
CA ILE A 692 -1.61 -28.46 12.69
C ILE A 692 -0.33 -29.26 12.49
N TYR A 693 -0.49 -30.54 12.16
CA TYR A 693 0.61 -31.46 11.88
C TYR A 693 0.55 -31.95 10.44
N SER A 694 1.72 -32.20 9.84
CA SER A 694 1.77 -32.82 8.51
C SER A 694 1.42 -34.29 8.59
N SER A 695 0.49 -34.77 7.78
CA SER A 695 0.20 -36.21 7.63
C SER A 695 1.21 -36.92 6.72
N VAL A 696 2.07 -36.16 6.02
CA VAL A 696 2.98 -36.68 5.01
C VAL A 696 4.38 -36.05 5.08
N ASN A 697 5.34 -36.70 4.43
CA ASN A 697 6.65 -36.12 4.16
C ASN A 697 6.55 -35.08 3.01
N VAL A 698 7.30 -33.99 3.10
CA VAL A 698 7.51 -33.02 2.03
C VAL A 698 9.02 -32.91 1.73
N PRO A 699 9.47 -33.22 0.50
CA PRO A 699 8.70 -33.92 -0.54
C PRO A 699 8.33 -35.36 -0.11
N ARG A 700 7.27 -35.93 -0.71
CA ARG A 700 6.76 -37.28 -0.37
C ARG A 700 7.74 -38.41 -0.72
N CYS A 701 8.57 -38.21 -1.74
CA CYS A 701 9.60 -39.13 -2.19
C CYS A 701 10.90 -38.36 -2.49
N CYS A 702 11.97 -39.07 -2.84
CA CYS A 702 13.17 -38.42 -3.36
C CYS A 702 12.84 -37.70 -4.68
N VAL A 703 13.27 -36.44 -4.82
CA VAL A 703 13.02 -35.62 -6.01
C VAL A 703 14.29 -34.99 -6.52
N SER A 704 14.34 -34.73 -7.82
CA SER A 704 15.46 -34.01 -8.43
C SER A 704 15.43 -32.51 -8.12
N THR A 705 16.59 -31.92 -7.88
CA THR A 705 16.75 -30.46 -7.69
C THR A 705 17.18 -29.71 -8.98
N LYS A 706 17.40 -30.45 -10.07
CA LYS A 706 17.91 -29.96 -11.35
C LYS A 706 17.28 -30.70 -12.53
N HIS A 707 17.20 -30.02 -13.67
CA HIS A 707 16.92 -30.67 -14.94
C HIS A 707 18.15 -31.44 -15.41
N GLY A 708 17.95 -32.66 -15.90
CA GLY A 708 19.02 -33.51 -16.39
C GLY A 708 18.64 -34.99 -16.41
N TYR A 709 19.55 -35.84 -15.93
CA TYR A 709 19.43 -37.29 -16.03
C TYR A 709 19.72 -37.96 -14.68
N ALA A 710 18.79 -38.77 -14.21
CA ALA A 710 18.95 -39.66 -13.07
C ALA A 710 19.83 -40.84 -13.49
N VAL A 711 20.95 -41.02 -12.79
CA VAL A 711 22.01 -41.97 -13.11
C VAL A 711 22.49 -42.70 -11.85
N LEU A 712 23.22 -43.79 -12.06
CA LEU A 712 24.03 -44.40 -11.02
C LEU A 712 25.39 -43.69 -10.93
N ALA A 713 25.71 -43.10 -9.77
CA ALA A 713 26.93 -42.33 -9.58
C ALA A 713 28.21 -43.16 -9.77
N SER A 714 28.16 -44.45 -9.45
CA SER A 714 29.28 -45.38 -9.63
C SER A 714 29.69 -45.58 -11.08
N ASP A 715 28.80 -45.31 -12.05
CA ASP A 715 29.14 -45.48 -13.46
C ASP A 715 30.10 -44.38 -13.97
N GLY A 716 30.24 -43.27 -13.23
CA GLY A 716 31.15 -42.18 -13.59
C GLY A 716 30.80 -41.47 -14.91
N LYS A 717 31.83 -41.11 -15.68
CA LYS A 717 31.69 -40.52 -17.02
C LYS A 717 31.43 -41.60 -18.07
N GLY A 718 30.81 -41.23 -19.19
CA GLY A 718 30.64 -42.12 -20.33
C GLY A 718 29.25 -42.08 -20.96
N VAL A 719 29.04 -42.96 -21.92
CA VAL A 719 27.77 -43.07 -22.64
C VAL A 719 26.72 -43.78 -21.77
N ARG A 720 25.48 -43.28 -21.80
CA ARG A 720 24.32 -43.87 -21.14
C ARG A 720 23.17 -43.94 -22.11
N LYS A 721 22.42 -45.04 -22.03
CA LYS A 721 21.15 -45.18 -22.73
C LYS A 721 20.05 -44.50 -21.90
N VAL A 722 19.34 -43.56 -22.50
CA VAL A 722 18.14 -42.93 -21.92
C VAL A 722 16.95 -43.80 -22.25
N LEU A 723 16.24 -44.29 -21.22
CA LEU A 723 15.00 -45.05 -21.41
C LEU A 723 13.80 -44.14 -21.62
N LYS A 724 12.81 -44.67 -22.35
CA LYS A 724 11.48 -44.10 -22.44
C LYS A 724 10.79 -44.15 -21.09
N ALA A 725 10.56 -42.98 -20.49
CA ALA A 725 9.90 -42.91 -19.18
C ALA A 725 9.00 -41.68 -19.08
N ASN A 726 7.69 -41.91 -19.19
CA ASN A 726 6.68 -41.02 -18.60
C ASN A 726 6.73 -41.20 -17.06
N LEU A 727 6.44 -40.15 -16.26
CA LEU A 727 6.38 -40.23 -14.79
C LEU A 727 5.60 -41.43 -14.22
N MET A 728 4.54 -41.89 -14.90
CA MET A 728 3.77 -43.07 -14.48
C MET A 728 4.58 -44.38 -14.58
N LEU A 729 5.62 -44.41 -15.42
CA LEU A 729 6.54 -45.53 -15.62
C LEU A 729 7.81 -45.40 -14.77
N ILE A 730 8.21 -44.19 -14.35
CA ILE A 730 9.43 -43.95 -13.54
C ILE A 730 9.47 -44.81 -12.28
N LYS A 731 8.31 -45.09 -11.67
CA LYS A 731 8.21 -45.98 -10.49
C LYS A 731 8.39 -47.46 -10.75
N LYS A 732 8.26 -47.90 -12.00
CA LYS A 732 8.41 -49.30 -12.40
C LYS A 732 9.80 -49.58 -12.95
N ILE A 733 10.62 -48.55 -13.13
CA ILE A 733 11.95 -48.64 -13.73
C ILE A 733 12.99 -48.47 -12.63
N SER A 734 13.82 -49.50 -12.44
CA SER A 734 15.02 -49.40 -11.63
C SER A 734 16.20 -49.03 -12.52
N ILE A 735 16.95 -48.00 -12.14
CA ILE A 735 18.21 -47.66 -12.80
C ILE A 735 19.25 -48.74 -12.48
N VAL A 736 19.89 -49.22 -13.53
CA VAL A 736 21.00 -50.20 -13.50
C VAL A 736 22.20 -49.60 -14.24
N PRO A 737 23.41 -50.15 -14.08
CA PRO A 737 24.61 -49.60 -14.70
C PRO A 737 24.47 -49.39 -16.22
N GLY A 738 24.88 -48.21 -16.71
CA GLY A 738 24.82 -47.84 -18.13
C GLY A 738 23.48 -47.26 -18.60
N ILE A 739 22.45 -47.28 -17.75
CA ILE A 739 21.11 -46.76 -18.06
C ILE A 739 20.84 -45.47 -17.29
N CYS A 740 20.06 -44.57 -17.88
CA CYS A 740 19.58 -43.37 -17.21
C CYS A 740 18.16 -43.00 -17.63
N ILE A 741 17.51 -42.16 -16.82
CA ILE A 741 16.21 -41.57 -17.13
C ILE A 741 16.35 -40.05 -17.09
N ARG A 742 15.73 -39.38 -18.06
CA ARG A 742 15.60 -37.93 -18.04
C ARG A 742 14.66 -37.51 -16.90
N VAL A 743 15.12 -36.59 -16.05
CA VAL A 743 14.35 -36.04 -14.94
C VAL A 743 14.42 -34.52 -14.94
N ARG A 744 13.30 -33.86 -14.62
CA ARG A 744 13.23 -32.42 -14.40
C ARG A 744 13.37 -32.09 -12.93
N SER A 745 13.64 -30.83 -12.63
CA SER A 745 13.63 -30.31 -11.26
C SER A 745 12.22 -30.45 -10.67
N GLY A 746 12.07 -31.26 -9.62
CA GLY A 746 10.79 -31.62 -9.01
C GLY A 746 10.43 -33.08 -9.24
N ASP A 747 10.88 -33.69 -10.34
CA ASP A 747 10.50 -35.05 -10.73
C ASP A 747 10.98 -36.07 -9.68
N PRO A 748 10.18 -37.13 -9.43
CA PRO A 748 10.58 -38.23 -8.55
C PRO A 748 11.82 -38.93 -9.11
N ILE A 749 12.73 -39.29 -8.22
CA ILE A 749 13.91 -40.08 -8.57
C ILE A 749 13.50 -41.57 -8.69
N PRO A 750 13.79 -42.24 -9.82
CA PRO A 750 13.54 -43.67 -9.98
C PRO A 750 14.37 -44.51 -9.01
N ASP A 751 13.89 -45.72 -8.71
CA ASP A 751 14.61 -46.66 -7.85
C ASP A 751 15.99 -46.99 -8.45
N GLY A 752 16.99 -47.20 -7.59
CA GLY A 752 18.38 -47.47 -8.01
C GLY A 752 19.20 -46.24 -8.44
N ALA A 753 18.59 -45.11 -8.79
CA ALA A 753 19.33 -43.89 -9.11
C ALA A 753 19.97 -43.28 -7.86
N THR A 754 21.25 -42.92 -7.94
CA THR A 754 22.01 -42.36 -6.80
C THR A 754 22.46 -40.92 -7.03
N ALA A 755 22.32 -40.38 -8.23
CA ALA A 755 22.60 -38.97 -8.52
C ALA A 755 21.78 -38.43 -9.71
N VAL A 756 21.71 -37.10 -9.83
CA VAL A 756 21.20 -36.43 -11.04
C VAL A 756 22.31 -35.59 -11.66
N VAL A 757 22.66 -35.87 -12.91
CA VAL A 757 23.59 -35.06 -13.71
C VAL A 757 22.81 -33.97 -14.44
N LYS A 758 23.23 -32.72 -14.32
CA LYS A 758 22.58 -31.58 -15.01
C LYS A 758 22.69 -31.71 -16.53
N SER A 759 21.68 -31.27 -17.28
CA SER A 759 21.70 -31.29 -18.76
C SER A 759 22.93 -30.62 -19.37
N VAL A 760 23.39 -29.50 -18.77
CA VAL A 760 24.62 -28.79 -19.19
C VAL A 760 25.91 -29.60 -19.07
N ASN A 761 25.88 -30.68 -18.28
CA ASN A 761 27.00 -31.61 -18.11
C ASN A 761 26.79 -32.90 -18.93
N THR A 762 25.89 -32.88 -19.91
CA THR A 762 25.61 -34.01 -20.81
C THR A 762 25.56 -33.54 -22.26
N LYS A 763 25.86 -34.44 -23.21
CA LYS A 763 25.70 -34.21 -24.65
C LYS A 763 24.87 -35.34 -25.26
N ILE A 764 23.87 -35.04 -26.08
CA ILE A 764 23.10 -36.06 -26.82
C ILE A 764 23.95 -36.53 -28.01
N ILE A 765 23.98 -37.84 -28.27
CA ILE A 765 24.86 -38.44 -29.28
C ILE A 765 24.19 -38.49 -30.67
N ASP A 766 22.89 -38.80 -30.72
CA ASP A 766 22.10 -38.77 -31.97
C ASP A 766 21.40 -37.40 -32.15
N GLU A 767 22.00 -36.52 -32.94
CA GLU A 767 21.33 -35.31 -33.45
C GLU A 767 20.58 -35.66 -34.75
N ASP A 768 19.39 -36.25 -34.63
CA ASP A 768 18.44 -36.24 -35.74
C ASP A 768 17.74 -34.86 -35.76
N ASP A 769 17.75 -34.16 -36.90
CA ASP A 769 17.23 -32.79 -37.05
C ASP A 769 15.69 -32.67 -36.81
N ASN A 770 15.00 -33.79 -36.61
CA ASN A 770 13.53 -33.89 -36.46
C ASN A 770 13.04 -34.20 -35.04
N ILE A 771 13.84 -33.96 -33.99
CA ILE A 771 13.40 -34.21 -32.61
C ILE A 771 12.29 -33.22 -32.21
N ASN A 772 11.05 -33.68 -32.30
CA ASN A 772 9.88 -32.97 -31.78
C ASN A 772 9.95 -32.95 -30.24
N TYR A 773 10.34 -31.80 -29.69
CA TYR A 773 10.65 -31.62 -28.26
C TYR A 773 9.50 -31.98 -27.31
N PHE A 774 8.25 -31.92 -27.77
CA PHE A 774 7.07 -32.36 -27.01
C PHE A 774 7.01 -33.88 -26.81
N ASN A 775 7.77 -34.66 -27.59
CA ASN A 775 7.79 -36.13 -27.58
C ASN A 775 9.12 -36.74 -27.13
N ILE A 776 10.11 -35.92 -26.74
CA ILE A 776 11.45 -36.43 -26.36
C ILE A 776 11.39 -37.38 -25.15
N ASP A 777 10.45 -37.15 -24.23
CA ASP A 777 10.23 -37.99 -23.04
C ASP A 777 9.69 -39.40 -23.42
N ASN A 778 9.25 -39.57 -24.67
CA ASN A 778 8.71 -40.81 -25.22
C ASN A 778 9.67 -41.56 -26.16
N MET A 779 10.93 -41.11 -26.27
CA MET A 779 11.96 -41.67 -27.15
C MET A 779 13.12 -42.25 -26.34
N GLU A 780 13.75 -43.30 -26.86
CA GLU A 780 15.04 -43.79 -26.35
C GLU A 780 16.16 -43.16 -27.17
N TYR A 781 17.23 -42.72 -26.50
CA TYR A 781 18.38 -42.09 -27.15
C TYR A 781 19.63 -42.23 -26.27
N GLU A 782 20.81 -41.92 -26.81
CA GLU A 782 22.06 -41.97 -26.06
C GLU A 782 22.57 -40.59 -25.66
N ILE A 783 23.13 -40.51 -24.45
CA ILE A 783 23.82 -39.32 -23.94
C ILE A 783 25.23 -39.66 -23.49
N MET A 784 26.13 -38.69 -23.61
CA MET A 784 27.45 -38.72 -23.01
C MET A 784 27.46 -37.85 -21.74
N VAL A 785 27.77 -38.46 -20.60
CA VAL A 785 27.99 -37.78 -19.32
C VAL A 785 29.41 -37.22 -19.28
N LEU A 786 29.53 -35.88 -19.22
CA LEU A 786 30.81 -35.17 -19.33
C LEU A 786 31.52 -35.02 -17.97
N VAL A 787 30.75 -34.98 -16.88
CA VAL A 787 31.22 -34.77 -15.51
C VAL A 787 30.71 -35.91 -14.64
N ALA A 788 31.62 -36.59 -13.94
CA ALA A 788 31.25 -37.66 -13.02
C ALA A 788 30.43 -37.08 -11.84
N PRO A 789 29.19 -37.56 -11.60
CA PRO A 789 28.38 -37.07 -10.50
C PRO A 789 28.85 -37.65 -9.16
N LYS A 790 28.60 -36.92 -8.07
CA LYS A 790 28.77 -37.45 -6.70
C LYS A 790 27.51 -38.18 -6.22
N GLU A 791 27.67 -39.11 -5.30
CA GLU A 791 26.52 -39.78 -4.67
C GLU A 791 25.64 -38.77 -3.93
N GLY A 792 24.33 -38.85 -4.15
CA GLY A 792 23.33 -37.89 -3.64
C GLY A 792 23.33 -36.53 -4.35
N GLU A 793 24.16 -36.33 -5.38
CA GLU A 793 24.24 -35.03 -6.04
C GLU A 793 22.91 -34.66 -6.72
N ASN A 794 22.46 -33.44 -6.45
CA ASN A 794 21.24 -32.86 -7.00
C ASN A 794 19.94 -33.62 -6.63
N ILE A 795 19.94 -34.45 -5.58
CA ILE A 795 18.74 -35.15 -5.06
C ILE A 795 18.30 -34.54 -3.72
N LYS A 796 16.99 -34.27 -3.58
CA LYS A 796 16.33 -33.99 -2.30
C LYS A 796 15.70 -35.28 -1.78
N LYS A 797 16.02 -35.66 -0.53
CA LYS A 797 15.44 -36.85 0.11
C LYS A 797 13.99 -36.60 0.52
N ALA A 798 13.20 -37.67 0.60
CA ALA A 798 11.85 -37.58 1.16
C ALA A 798 11.88 -37.01 2.58
N GLY A 799 10.96 -36.10 2.89
CA GLY A 799 10.83 -35.48 4.21
C GLY A 799 12.01 -34.59 4.62
N CYS A 800 12.82 -34.13 3.66
CA CYS A 800 13.93 -33.22 3.95
C CYS A 800 13.49 -31.79 4.28
N GLU A 801 12.26 -31.40 3.91
CA GLU A 801 11.66 -30.11 4.27
C GLU A 801 10.73 -30.26 5.48
N ILE A 802 9.72 -31.14 5.37
CA ILE A 802 8.75 -31.42 6.43
C ILE A 802 8.64 -32.94 6.59
N LYS A 803 8.71 -33.45 7.80
CA LYS A 803 8.47 -34.87 8.10
C LYS A 803 7.00 -35.13 8.42
N SER A 804 6.56 -36.36 8.17
CA SER A 804 5.28 -36.83 8.70
C SER A 804 5.23 -36.66 10.22
N ASN A 805 4.08 -36.22 10.74
CA ASN A 805 3.82 -35.86 12.13
C ASN A 805 4.63 -34.66 12.66
N GLU A 806 5.31 -33.91 11.79
CA GLU A 806 5.94 -32.65 12.18
C GLU A 806 4.88 -31.54 12.36
N LEU A 807 5.06 -30.73 13.39
CA LEU A 807 4.20 -29.58 13.66
C LEU A 807 4.45 -28.48 12.62
N ILE A 808 3.40 -28.12 11.89
CA ILE A 808 3.43 -27.04 10.90
C ILE A 808 3.16 -25.69 11.55
N LYS A 809 2.15 -25.64 12.42
CA LYS A 809 1.72 -24.39 13.04
C LYS A 809 0.93 -24.64 14.32
N TYR A 810 1.21 -23.83 15.34
CA TYR A 810 0.53 -23.89 16.63
C TYR A 810 -0.89 -23.33 16.53
N SER A 811 -1.78 -23.86 17.38
CA SER A 811 -3.06 -23.25 17.71
C SER A 811 -2.88 -21.80 18.15
N TYR A 812 -3.93 -21.01 17.96
CA TYR A 812 -3.99 -19.59 18.32
C TYR A 812 -3.05 -18.67 17.53
N SER A 813 -2.49 -19.15 16.43
CA SER A 813 -1.67 -18.33 15.53
C SER A 813 -2.42 -17.97 14.25
N ARG A 814 -2.08 -16.83 13.64
CA ARG A 814 -2.78 -16.28 12.48
C ARG A 814 -2.21 -16.85 11.18
N ILE A 815 -3.09 -17.29 10.29
CA ILE A 815 -2.73 -17.85 8.97
C ILE A 815 -2.29 -16.72 8.03
N LYS A 816 -1.10 -16.84 7.48
CA LYS A 816 -0.45 -15.95 6.51
C LYS A 816 -0.39 -16.64 5.15
N THR A 817 -0.06 -15.88 4.11
CA THR A 817 0.09 -16.37 2.73
C THR A 817 1.02 -17.57 2.61
N ALA A 818 2.15 -17.54 3.31
CA ALA A 818 3.12 -18.64 3.31
C ALA A 818 2.55 -19.94 3.90
N ASP A 819 1.70 -19.84 4.93
CA ASP A 819 1.10 -20.99 5.56
C ASP A 819 0.21 -21.75 4.58
N LEU A 820 -0.59 -21.05 3.78
CA LEU A 820 -1.54 -21.68 2.85
C LEU A 820 -0.85 -22.56 1.80
N GLY A 821 0.30 -22.10 1.27
CA GLY A 821 1.12 -22.90 0.37
C GLY A 821 1.68 -24.15 1.04
N ILE A 822 2.13 -24.04 2.29
CA ILE A 822 2.68 -25.17 3.07
C ILE A 822 1.58 -26.18 3.42
N LEU A 823 0.42 -25.70 3.87
CA LEU A 823 -0.75 -26.53 4.19
C LEU A 823 -1.19 -27.35 2.97
N THR A 824 -1.17 -26.73 1.78
CA THR A 824 -1.44 -27.44 0.52
C THR A 824 -0.39 -28.52 0.21
N LEU A 825 0.90 -28.26 0.47
CA LEU A 825 1.97 -29.28 0.31
C LEU A 825 1.84 -30.45 1.30
N CYS A 826 1.28 -30.19 2.48
CA CYS A 826 1.01 -31.17 3.52
C CYS A 826 -0.31 -31.94 3.31
N ASP A 827 -0.99 -31.76 2.17
CA ASP A 827 -2.27 -32.41 1.85
C ASP A 827 -3.40 -32.01 2.82
N ILE A 828 -3.43 -30.73 3.20
CA ILE A 828 -4.45 -30.16 4.10
C ILE A 828 -5.35 -29.22 3.30
N ASP A 829 -6.56 -29.67 3.00
CA ASP A 829 -7.57 -28.97 2.20
C ASP A 829 -8.53 -28.11 3.04
N SER A 830 -8.59 -28.37 4.34
CA SER A 830 -9.49 -27.74 5.29
C SER A 830 -8.86 -27.64 6.68
N ILE A 831 -9.19 -26.57 7.40
CA ILE A 831 -8.54 -26.21 8.66
C ILE A 831 -9.61 -25.78 9.66
N THR A 832 -9.48 -26.26 10.90
CA THR A 832 -10.30 -25.79 12.01
C THR A 832 -9.74 -24.47 12.53
N VAL A 833 -10.50 -23.39 12.31
CA VAL A 833 -10.15 -22.02 12.70
C VAL A 833 -11.11 -21.49 13.76
N ILE A 834 -10.70 -20.48 14.49
CA ILE A 834 -11.56 -19.75 15.41
C ILE A 834 -12.57 -18.94 14.60
N LYS A 835 -13.85 -19.06 14.96
CA LYS A 835 -14.93 -18.32 14.33
C LYS A 835 -14.74 -16.82 14.60
N LEU A 836 -14.85 -16.00 13.56
CA LEU A 836 -14.70 -14.55 13.71
C LEU A 836 -15.85 -14.00 14.58
N PRO A 837 -15.55 -13.10 15.54
CA PRO A 837 -16.60 -12.40 16.29
C PRO A 837 -17.40 -11.51 15.34
N SER A 838 -18.71 -11.50 15.51
CA SER A 838 -19.58 -10.60 14.78
C SER A 838 -19.51 -9.19 15.39
N VAL A 839 -19.21 -8.18 14.55
CA VAL A 839 -18.98 -6.79 14.99
C VAL A 839 -20.03 -5.87 14.38
N GLY A 840 -20.73 -5.13 15.23
CA GLY A 840 -21.70 -4.11 14.86
C GLY A 840 -21.18 -2.71 15.09
N LEU A 841 -21.64 -1.74 14.30
CA LEU A 841 -21.45 -0.32 14.53
C LEU A 841 -22.80 0.38 14.68
N LEU A 842 -22.93 1.17 15.74
CA LEU A 842 -24.06 2.07 15.97
C LEU A 842 -23.53 3.49 16.24
N CYS A 843 -24.00 4.46 15.46
CA CYS A 843 -23.71 5.87 15.70
C CYS A 843 -24.86 6.49 16.50
N ILE A 844 -24.57 7.39 17.44
CA ILE A 844 -25.60 8.09 18.23
C ILE A 844 -25.51 9.60 17.95
N GLY A 845 -26.60 10.20 17.46
CA GLY A 845 -26.77 11.65 17.34
C GLY A 845 -27.71 12.12 16.22
N TYR A 846 -28.22 13.35 16.33
CA TYR A 846 -29.13 13.97 15.35
C TYR A 846 -28.42 14.62 14.14
N ASP A 847 -27.11 14.83 14.23
CA ASP A 847 -26.38 15.78 13.38
C ASP A 847 -25.55 15.10 12.27
N VAL A 848 -25.81 13.82 11.99
CA VAL A 848 -24.97 13.03 11.08
C VAL A 848 -25.71 12.76 9.77
N LEU A 849 -25.22 13.32 8.66
CA LEU A 849 -25.78 13.08 7.32
C LEU A 849 -25.05 11.92 6.62
N ARG A 850 -25.81 11.19 5.81
CA ARG A 850 -25.22 10.35 4.77
C ARG A 850 -24.65 11.24 3.67
N PRO A 851 -23.51 10.86 3.07
CA PRO A 851 -22.99 11.51 1.87
C PRO A 851 -24.09 11.59 0.78
N GLY A 852 -24.13 12.69 0.01
CA GLY A 852 -25.12 12.92 -1.06
C GLY A 852 -26.42 13.65 -0.66
N ASN A 853 -26.71 13.81 0.64
CA ASN A 853 -27.86 14.60 1.09
C ASN A 853 -27.54 16.10 1.10
N THR A 854 -28.48 16.95 0.65
CA THR A 854 -28.32 18.41 0.69
C THR A 854 -28.12 18.89 2.13
N SER A 855 -26.98 19.56 2.37
CA SER A 855 -26.60 20.07 3.68
C SER A 855 -27.59 21.14 4.16
N THR A 856 -28.38 20.83 5.19
CA THR A 856 -28.98 21.85 6.06
C THR A 856 -27.90 22.30 7.06
N LEU A 857 -27.82 23.61 7.34
CA LEU A 857 -26.86 24.16 8.31
C LEU A 857 -26.82 23.33 9.62
N GLY A 858 -25.62 23.00 10.08
CA GLY A 858 -25.40 22.32 11.37
C GLY A 858 -25.23 20.80 11.35
N ARG A 859 -25.31 20.11 10.20
CA ARG A 859 -25.05 18.66 10.11
C ARG A 859 -23.64 18.34 9.55
N ILE A 860 -22.99 17.31 10.11
CA ILE A 860 -21.63 16.85 9.79
C ILE A 860 -21.72 15.46 9.12
N TYR A 861 -20.90 15.18 8.10
CA TYR A 861 -20.86 13.86 7.46
C TYR A 861 -20.16 12.80 8.33
N ASP A 862 -20.67 11.56 8.33
CA ASP A 862 -20.08 10.46 9.11
C ASP A 862 -18.80 9.90 8.47
N CYS A 863 -17.65 10.51 8.76
CA CYS A 863 -16.37 9.92 8.39
C CYS A 863 -15.92 8.79 9.33
N ASN A 864 -16.49 8.69 10.53
CA ASN A 864 -16.04 7.71 11.53
C ASN A 864 -16.40 6.29 11.09
N LYS A 865 -17.62 6.11 10.56
CA LYS A 865 -18.08 4.84 10.02
C LYS A 865 -17.12 4.29 8.95
N ILE A 866 -16.77 5.10 7.95
CA ILE A 866 -15.92 4.63 6.85
C ILE A 866 -14.50 4.31 7.33
N ILE A 867 -13.97 5.06 8.29
CA ILE A 867 -12.66 4.81 8.91
C ILE A 867 -12.67 3.46 9.64
N VAL A 868 -13.64 3.22 10.53
CA VAL A 868 -13.75 1.96 11.29
C VAL A 868 -14.00 0.79 10.35
N SER A 869 -14.93 0.92 9.41
CA SER A 869 -15.22 -0.13 8.41
C SER A 869 -13.98 -0.48 7.60
N SER A 870 -13.21 0.51 7.15
CA SER A 870 -11.98 0.30 6.38
C SER A 870 -10.88 -0.36 7.21
N LEU A 871 -10.71 0.06 8.47
CA LEU A 871 -9.74 -0.54 9.40
C LEU A 871 -10.12 -1.98 9.76
N LEU A 872 -11.40 -2.28 9.96
CA LEU A 872 -11.88 -3.64 10.23
C LEU A 872 -11.73 -4.54 9.00
N LYS A 873 -12.10 -4.05 7.81
CA LYS A 873 -11.94 -4.76 6.54
C LYS A 873 -10.46 -5.09 6.27
N LYS A 874 -9.55 -4.14 6.53
CA LYS A 874 -8.08 -4.36 6.47
C LYS A 874 -7.63 -5.54 7.32
N ASN A 875 -8.27 -5.75 8.47
CA ASN A 875 -7.92 -6.78 9.44
C ASN A 875 -8.77 -8.06 9.33
N GLY A 876 -9.57 -8.19 8.26
CA GLY A 876 -10.35 -9.39 7.96
C GLY A 876 -11.70 -9.49 8.68
N TYR A 877 -12.23 -8.38 9.21
CA TYR A 877 -13.55 -8.34 9.84
C TYR A 877 -14.56 -7.61 8.95
N ASN A 878 -15.78 -8.14 8.91
CA ASN A 878 -16.93 -7.48 8.31
C ASN A 878 -17.69 -6.72 9.40
N LEU A 879 -18.04 -5.47 9.11
CA LEU A 879 -18.78 -4.60 10.01
C LEU A 879 -20.26 -4.61 9.63
N MET A 880 -21.15 -4.94 10.56
CA MET A 880 -22.59 -4.76 10.40
C MET A 880 -22.98 -3.33 10.82
N ASP A 881 -23.60 -2.58 9.91
CA ASP A 881 -24.03 -1.21 10.17
C ASP A 881 -25.48 -1.16 10.67
N PHE A 882 -25.68 -0.61 11.87
CA PHE A 882 -27.00 -0.38 12.47
C PHE A 882 -27.50 1.07 12.30
N GLY A 883 -26.73 1.89 11.59
CA GLY A 883 -27.06 3.26 11.26
C GLY A 883 -26.93 4.21 12.46
N ILE A 884 -27.78 5.23 12.46
CA ILE A 884 -27.74 6.32 13.43
C ILE A 884 -28.97 6.23 14.34
N SER A 885 -28.76 6.30 15.65
CA SER A 885 -29.79 6.39 16.67
C SER A 885 -29.97 7.83 17.15
N ALA A 886 -31.22 8.23 17.39
CA ALA A 886 -31.58 9.43 18.13
C ALA A 886 -31.10 9.33 19.60
N TYR A 887 -31.05 10.48 20.29
CA TYR A 887 -30.69 10.58 21.71
C TYR A 887 -31.80 10.15 22.68
N GLU A 888 -32.99 9.86 22.16
CA GLU A 888 -34.11 9.38 22.96
C GLU A 888 -33.82 7.99 23.53
N PRO A 889 -33.92 7.79 24.87
CA PRO A 889 -33.60 6.52 25.51
C PRO A 889 -34.33 5.32 24.91
N ASN A 890 -35.62 5.47 24.57
CA ASN A 890 -36.43 4.40 23.98
C ASN A 890 -35.93 3.98 22.59
N VAL A 891 -35.58 4.95 21.73
CA VAL A 891 -35.05 4.70 20.39
C VAL A 891 -33.67 4.05 20.48
N MET A 892 -32.83 4.57 21.38
CA MET A 892 -31.50 4.01 21.63
C MET A 892 -31.57 2.58 22.17
N GLN A 893 -32.50 2.30 23.10
CA GLN A 893 -32.75 0.95 23.61
C GLN A 893 -33.17 0.01 22.47
N TYR A 894 -34.12 0.40 21.63
CA TYR A 894 -34.56 -0.43 20.50
C TYR A 894 -33.40 -0.74 19.54
N ARG A 895 -32.60 0.26 19.17
CA ARG A 895 -31.45 0.11 18.26
C ARG A 895 -30.34 -0.77 18.85
N ILE A 896 -30.03 -0.60 20.14
CA ILE A 896 -29.06 -1.46 20.82
C ILE A 896 -29.60 -2.90 20.86
N LYS A 897 -30.89 -3.10 21.15
CA LYS A 897 -31.51 -4.44 21.18
C LYS A 897 -31.40 -5.15 19.82
N ASP A 898 -31.79 -4.49 18.73
CA ASP A 898 -31.67 -5.04 17.35
C ASP A 898 -30.21 -5.41 17.02
N ALA A 899 -29.25 -4.59 17.48
CA ALA A 899 -27.84 -4.91 17.29
C ALA A 899 -27.39 -6.14 18.10
N LEU A 900 -27.77 -6.26 19.38
CA LEU A 900 -27.38 -7.37 20.24
C LEU A 900 -27.92 -8.72 19.78
N GLU A 901 -29.03 -8.74 19.03
CA GLU A 901 -29.55 -9.97 18.41
C GLU A 901 -28.60 -10.54 17.35
N LYS A 902 -27.85 -9.68 16.65
CA LYS A 902 -27.04 -10.05 15.48
C LYS A 902 -25.54 -10.06 15.74
N VAL A 903 -25.04 -9.29 16.72
CA VAL A 903 -23.59 -9.12 16.94
C VAL A 903 -23.10 -9.53 18.33
N ASP A 904 -21.84 -9.95 18.42
CA ASP A 904 -21.16 -10.30 19.67
C ASP A 904 -20.51 -9.07 20.32
N LEU A 905 -19.95 -8.18 19.49
CA LEU A 905 -19.37 -6.91 19.90
C LEU A 905 -20.10 -5.76 19.20
N LEU A 906 -20.69 -4.85 19.98
CA LEU A 906 -21.26 -3.60 19.48
C LEU A 906 -20.31 -2.44 19.74
N VAL A 907 -19.82 -1.83 18.67
CA VAL A 907 -19.07 -0.57 18.71
C VAL A 907 -20.07 0.57 18.64
N ILE A 908 -20.00 1.47 19.62
CA ILE A 908 -20.89 2.64 19.69
C ILE A 908 -20.06 3.90 19.55
N ILE A 909 -20.38 4.73 18.57
CA ILE A 909 -19.73 6.03 18.35
C ILE A 909 -20.73 7.13 18.69
N GLY A 910 -20.43 7.92 19.72
CA GLY A 910 -21.27 9.02 20.19
C GLY A 910 -20.42 10.18 20.71
N ARG A 911 -21.00 11.35 20.92
CA ARG A 911 -20.27 12.50 21.49
C ARG A 911 -19.84 12.18 22.93
N THR A 912 -18.79 12.86 23.39
CA THR A 912 -18.23 12.66 24.75
C THR A 912 -19.22 12.90 25.89
N ASN A 913 -20.29 13.68 25.65
CA ASN A 913 -21.30 14.02 26.64
C ASN A 913 -22.52 13.07 26.59
N ASP A 914 -22.65 12.27 25.53
CA ASP A 914 -23.70 11.24 25.42
C ASP A 914 -23.41 10.04 26.35
N LYS A 915 -22.25 10.10 27.00
CA LYS A 915 -21.70 9.11 27.91
C LYS A 915 -22.62 8.82 29.09
N ASP A 916 -23.24 9.83 29.67
CA ASP A 916 -24.02 9.63 30.90
C ASP A 916 -25.37 8.97 30.56
N THR A 917 -26.01 9.41 29.47
CA THR A 917 -27.22 8.77 28.94
C THR A 917 -26.96 7.37 28.39
N LEU A 918 -25.87 7.18 27.63
CA LEU A 918 -25.49 5.86 27.09
C LEU A 918 -25.15 4.88 28.20
N LYS A 919 -24.31 5.27 29.15
CA LYS A 919 -23.98 4.41 30.31
C LYS A 919 -25.19 4.12 31.16
N CYS A 920 -26.05 5.11 31.38
CA CYS A 920 -27.31 4.91 32.09
C CYS A 920 -28.17 3.90 31.35
N THR A 921 -28.34 4.03 30.03
CA THR A 921 -29.14 3.10 29.21
C THR A 921 -28.53 1.70 29.22
N LEU A 922 -27.22 1.56 29.07
CA LEU A 922 -26.54 0.27 29.16
C LEU A 922 -26.76 -0.39 30.53
N LYS A 923 -26.64 0.36 31.64
CA LYS A 923 -26.88 -0.18 32.99
C LYS A 923 -28.35 -0.50 33.24
N THR A 924 -29.27 0.40 32.91
CA THR A 924 -30.69 0.30 33.28
C THR A 924 -31.47 -0.62 32.35
N CYS A 925 -31.25 -0.53 31.04
CA CYS A 925 -32.04 -1.26 30.05
C CYS A 925 -31.45 -2.64 29.71
N PHE A 926 -30.15 -2.84 29.95
CA PHE A 926 -29.45 -4.07 29.57
C PHE A 926 -28.67 -4.72 30.72
N ASP A 927 -28.78 -4.20 31.95
CA ASP A 927 -28.01 -4.67 33.12
C ASP A 927 -26.52 -4.82 32.81
N ALA A 928 -25.98 -3.86 32.04
CA ALA A 928 -24.61 -3.93 31.57
C ALA A 928 -23.64 -3.58 32.69
N ASN A 929 -22.66 -4.46 32.91
CA ASN A 929 -21.53 -4.18 33.77
C ASN A 929 -20.50 -3.31 33.02
N ILE A 930 -20.22 -2.12 33.54
CA ILE A 930 -19.23 -1.19 32.99
C ILE A 930 -17.88 -1.45 33.68
N HIS A 931 -16.94 -2.07 32.97
CA HIS A 931 -15.64 -2.45 33.52
C HIS A 931 -14.69 -1.26 33.65
N PHE A 932 -14.74 -0.33 32.69
CA PHE A 932 -14.16 1.00 32.83
C PHE A 932 -14.97 2.00 32.03
N GLY A 933 -15.11 3.20 32.57
CA GLY A 933 -15.84 4.29 31.93
C GLY A 933 -14.94 5.36 31.35
N GLY A 934 -13.63 5.16 31.32
CA GLY A 934 -12.68 6.08 30.71
C GLY A 934 -11.26 5.52 30.70
N VAL A 935 -10.45 6.01 29.77
CA VAL A 935 -9.03 5.64 29.64
C VAL A 935 -8.16 6.89 29.76
N ASN A 936 -7.10 6.81 30.55
CA ASN A 936 -6.24 7.94 30.89
C ASN A 936 -5.28 8.32 29.75
N ILE A 937 -5.83 8.71 28.60
CA ILE A 937 -5.08 9.03 27.37
C ILE A 937 -5.66 10.26 26.68
N LYS A 938 -4.87 10.87 25.78
CA LYS A 938 -5.31 11.97 24.91
C LYS A 938 -4.95 11.68 23.45
N PRO A 939 -5.91 11.71 22.51
CA PRO A 939 -7.36 11.69 22.73
C PRO A 939 -7.85 10.33 23.27
N GLY A 940 -9.11 10.24 23.73
CA GLY A 940 -9.68 8.95 24.17
C GLY A 940 -10.20 8.84 25.62
N LYS A 941 -10.27 9.95 26.38
CA LYS A 941 -10.69 9.93 27.80
C LYS A 941 -12.00 9.16 28.04
N SER A 942 -12.97 9.33 27.15
CA SER A 942 -14.33 8.86 27.33
C SER A 942 -14.55 7.41 26.90
N THR A 943 -13.54 6.73 26.37
CA THR A 943 -13.68 5.36 25.89
C THR A 943 -14.14 4.44 27.01
N THR A 944 -15.23 3.71 26.76
CA THR A 944 -15.93 2.88 27.76
C THR A 944 -16.01 1.44 27.24
N PHE A 945 -15.75 0.48 28.13
CA PHE A 945 -15.92 -0.95 27.84
C PHE A 945 -16.91 -1.55 28.83
N ALA A 946 -17.89 -2.27 28.32
CA ALA A 946 -18.96 -2.87 29.11
C ALA A 946 -19.36 -4.23 28.56
N THR A 947 -20.07 -5.00 29.38
CA THR A 947 -20.64 -6.29 28.98
C THR A 947 -22.04 -6.49 29.55
N CYS A 948 -22.94 -7.11 28.82
CA CYS A 948 -24.26 -7.53 29.32
C CYS A 948 -24.52 -9.02 29.03
N MET A 949 -25.50 -9.61 29.72
CA MET A 949 -26.10 -10.87 29.28
C MET A 949 -27.31 -10.55 28.39
N PHE A 950 -27.35 -11.14 27.21
CA PHE A 950 -28.47 -11.01 26.29
C PHE A 950 -28.73 -12.36 25.61
N ASN A 951 -29.96 -12.89 25.73
CA ASN A 951 -30.33 -14.23 25.25
C ASN A 951 -29.33 -15.31 25.67
N GLU A 952 -29.02 -15.36 26.97
CA GLU A 952 -28.07 -16.31 27.60
C GLU A 952 -26.61 -16.23 27.08
N LYS A 953 -26.30 -15.25 26.23
CA LYS A 953 -24.96 -15.00 25.71
C LYS A 953 -24.40 -13.71 26.26
N ARG A 954 -23.12 -13.72 26.61
CA ARG A 954 -22.39 -12.50 26.99
C ARG A 954 -22.14 -11.67 25.73
N LYS A 955 -22.53 -10.40 25.76
CA LYS A 955 -22.29 -9.41 24.70
C LYS A 955 -21.33 -8.32 25.17
N PHE A 956 -20.57 -7.75 24.24
CA PHE A 956 -19.52 -6.77 24.53
C PHE A 956 -19.86 -5.42 23.90
N PHE A 957 -19.49 -4.34 24.58
CA PHE A 957 -19.62 -2.98 24.08
C PHE A 957 -18.27 -2.26 24.13
N LEU A 958 -17.91 -1.59 23.04
CA LEU A 958 -16.82 -0.61 23.02
C LEU A 958 -17.38 0.74 22.56
N CYS A 959 -17.47 1.69 23.49
CA CYS A 959 -18.02 3.01 23.21
C CYS A 959 -16.88 4.02 23.07
N MET A 960 -16.85 4.80 21.99
CA MET A 960 -15.83 5.81 21.75
C MET A 960 -16.42 7.16 21.30
N SER A 961 -15.59 8.21 21.42
CA SER A 961 -15.97 9.57 21.02
C SER A 961 -16.13 9.70 19.50
N ALA A 962 -17.18 10.39 19.05
CA ALA A 962 -17.42 10.75 17.66
C ALA A 962 -16.43 11.76 17.06
N ASN A 963 -15.38 12.14 17.79
CA ASN A 963 -14.33 13.00 17.27
C ASN A 963 -13.49 12.22 16.22
N PRO A 964 -13.42 12.68 14.95
CA PRO A 964 -12.68 12.02 13.87
C PRO A 964 -11.20 11.78 14.15
N ALA A 965 -10.57 12.60 14.99
CA ALA A 965 -9.18 12.39 15.41
C ALA A 965 -9.01 11.27 16.45
N THR A 966 -10.09 10.93 17.18
CA THR A 966 -10.08 9.92 18.26
C THR A 966 -10.35 8.52 17.72
N VAL A 967 -11.32 8.38 16.82
CA VAL A 967 -11.77 7.09 16.28
C VAL A 967 -10.63 6.24 15.70
N PRO A 968 -9.78 6.72 14.78
CA PRO A 968 -8.70 5.89 14.22
C PRO A 968 -7.69 5.49 15.30
N ILE A 969 -7.35 6.39 16.23
CA ILE A 969 -6.42 6.11 17.34
C ILE A 969 -6.99 4.98 18.23
N ILE A 970 -8.22 5.14 18.73
CA ILE A 970 -8.88 4.14 19.59
C ILE A 970 -9.08 2.82 18.87
N THR A 971 -9.36 2.87 17.56
CA THR A 971 -9.46 1.67 16.76
C THR A 971 -8.15 0.88 16.77
N HIS A 972 -7.01 1.55 16.56
CA HIS A 972 -5.69 0.91 16.58
C HIS A 972 -5.25 0.42 17.97
N ILE A 973 -5.49 1.18 19.05
CA ILE A 973 -4.95 0.87 20.37
C ILE A 973 -5.88 0.07 21.29
N LEU A 974 -7.18 0.00 20.99
CA LEU A 974 -8.17 -0.72 21.80
C LEU A 974 -9.07 -1.66 20.98
N LEU A 975 -9.70 -1.21 19.87
CA LEU A 975 -10.66 -2.07 19.14
C LEU A 975 -9.98 -3.26 18.45
N LEU A 976 -8.89 -3.03 17.69
CA LEU A 976 -8.17 -4.12 17.03
C LEU A 976 -7.56 -5.09 18.06
N PRO A 977 -6.87 -4.62 19.14
CA PRO A 977 -6.44 -5.50 20.22
C PRO A 977 -7.57 -6.27 20.88
N LEU A 978 -8.75 -5.66 21.10
CA LEU A 978 -9.92 -6.32 21.66
C LEU A 978 -10.38 -7.50 20.76
N LEU A 979 -10.39 -7.31 19.45
CA LEU A 979 -10.76 -8.35 18.48
C LEU A 979 -9.73 -9.49 18.41
N ASP A 980 -8.45 -9.17 18.57
CA ASP A 980 -7.39 -10.18 18.70
C ASP A 980 -7.53 -10.98 20.00
N ILE A 981 -7.86 -10.33 21.13
CA ILE A 981 -8.12 -10.99 22.42
C ILE A 981 -9.35 -11.91 22.31
N LEU A 982 -10.41 -11.50 21.62
CA LEU A 982 -11.60 -12.35 21.39
C LEU A 982 -11.28 -13.64 20.64
N GLN A 983 -10.20 -13.66 19.85
CA GLN A 983 -9.73 -14.85 19.13
C GLN A 983 -8.55 -15.54 19.80
N ASP A 984 -8.17 -15.11 21.01
CA ASP A 984 -6.98 -15.56 21.71
C ASP A 984 -5.72 -15.55 20.83
N ASN A 985 -5.60 -14.56 19.93
CA ASN A 985 -4.53 -14.52 18.95
C ASN A 985 -3.16 -14.29 19.64
N SER A 986 -2.30 -15.30 19.59
CA SER A 986 -0.95 -15.29 20.16
C SER A 986 0.05 -14.44 19.36
N ASP A 987 -0.25 -14.12 18.09
CA ASP A 987 0.61 -13.32 17.21
C ASP A 987 0.42 -11.79 17.37
N ASN A 988 -0.24 -11.33 18.45
CA ASN A 988 -0.62 -9.94 18.64
C ASN A 988 0.55 -9.04 19.07
N ASN A 989 1.45 -8.73 18.14
CA ASN A 989 2.49 -7.72 18.32
C ASN A 989 2.28 -6.57 17.36
N ILE A 990 1.59 -5.53 17.85
CA ILE A 990 1.69 -4.19 17.29
C ILE A 990 3.19 -3.81 17.26
N LEU A 991 3.70 -3.50 16.07
CA LEU A 991 5.11 -3.15 15.90
C LEU A 991 5.39 -1.81 16.59
N LYS A 992 6.05 -1.89 17.75
CA LYS A 992 6.53 -0.73 18.50
C LYS A 992 7.98 -0.49 18.14
N ILE A 993 8.28 0.71 17.63
CA ILE A 993 9.62 1.11 17.20
C ILE A 993 10.10 2.24 18.13
N ALA A 994 11.34 2.17 18.60
CA ALA A 994 11.97 3.30 19.27
C ALA A 994 12.39 4.35 18.22
N THR A 995 12.03 5.60 18.43
CA THR A 995 12.11 6.65 17.40
C THR A 995 12.66 7.94 18.00
N ARG A 996 13.52 8.64 17.26
CA ARG A 996 14.08 9.92 17.68
C ARG A 996 13.10 11.02 17.33
N ILE A 997 12.71 11.87 18.28
CA ILE A 997 11.83 13.01 17.96
C ILE A 997 12.63 14.11 17.24
N LYS A 998 12.11 14.64 16.14
CA LYS A 998 12.70 15.79 15.42
C LYS A 998 11.93 17.09 15.60
N THR A 999 10.81 17.03 16.30
CA THR A 999 9.95 18.18 16.56
C THR A 999 9.65 18.28 18.04
N SER A 1000 9.70 19.50 18.59
CA SER A 1000 9.35 19.72 19.99
C SER A 1000 7.85 19.49 20.23
N HIS A 1001 7.51 18.95 21.39
CA HIS A 1001 6.14 18.63 21.78
C HIS A 1001 5.83 19.10 23.20
N ASP A 1002 4.75 19.88 23.34
CA ASP A 1002 4.18 20.18 24.65
C ASP A 1002 3.51 18.94 25.23
N LEU A 1003 3.86 18.60 26.47
CA LEU A 1003 3.31 17.45 27.15
C LEU A 1003 1.97 17.79 27.80
N HIS A 1004 1.08 16.82 27.82
CA HIS A 1004 -0.20 16.93 28.48
C HIS A 1004 -0.17 16.20 29.82
N GLN A 1005 -1.01 16.56 30.78
CA GLN A 1005 -1.17 15.83 32.06
C GLN A 1005 -1.50 14.33 31.91
N ARG A 1006 -1.84 13.89 30.70
CA ARG A 1006 -2.18 12.51 30.34
C ARG A 1006 -1.29 12.08 29.17
N PRO A 1007 -0.86 10.81 29.10
CA PRO A 1007 -0.19 10.27 27.93
C PRO A 1007 -0.92 10.65 26.65
N LYS A 1008 -0.18 11.15 25.66
CA LYS A 1008 -0.74 11.70 24.43
C LYS A 1008 -0.29 10.87 23.23
N PHE A 1009 -1.24 10.51 22.38
CA PHE A 1009 -0.98 9.88 21.10
C PHE A 1009 -1.09 10.95 20.00
N THR A 1010 -0.11 10.97 19.11
CA THR A 1010 -0.12 11.87 17.95
C THR A 1010 0.37 11.14 16.70
N TRP A 1011 -0.25 11.45 15.57
CA TRP A 1011 0.18 10.97 14.27
C TRP A 1011 1.56 11.55 13.92
N THR A 1012 2.43 10.71 13.37
CA THR A 1012 3.80 11.07 12.99
C THR A 1012 4.21 10.37 11.70
N SER A 1013 5.17 10.95 10.98
CA SER A 1013 5.89 10.28 9.89
C SER A 1013 7.22 9.77 10.44
N LEU A 1014 7.44 8.46 10.35
CA LEU A 1014 8.74 7.84 10.60
C LEU A 1014 9.51 7.75 9.30
N GLU A 1015 10.71 8.32 9.32
CA GLU A 1015 11.62 8.34 8.18
C GLU A 1015 13.00 7.86 8.61
N TRP A 1016 13.62 7.01 7.79
CA TRP A 1016 15.03 6.67 7.90
C TRP A 1016 15.80 7.60 6.96
N SER A 1017 16.71 8.38 7.53
CA SER A 1017 17.62 9.20 6.73
C SER A 1017 18.61 8.28 6.02
N GLU A 1018 18.71 8.41 4.69
CA GLU A 1018 19.77 7.73 3.93
C GLU A 1018 21.14 8.41 4.10
N LYS A 1019 21.16 9.67 4.57
CA LYS A 1019 22.34 10.53 4.69
C LYS A 1019 23.09 10.36 6.00
N THR A 1020 22.40 9.90 7.03
CA THR A 1020 22.96 9.65 8.37
C THR A 1020 22.78 8.18 8.67
N VAL A 1021 23.82 7.52 9.18
CA VAL A 1021 23.75 6.13 9.66
C VAL A 1021 22.97 6.12 10.98
N ASP A 1022 21.71 6.56 10.95
CA ASP A 1022 20.87 6.69 12.12
C ASP A 1022 20.27 5.34 12.47
N LEU A 1023 20.56 4.90 13.70
CA LEU A 1023 20.10 3.67 14.33
C LEU A 1023 18.55 3.55 14.37
N TYR A 1024 17.87 4.67 14.56
CA TYR A 1024 16.43 4.74 14.77
C TYR A 1024 15.78 5.68 13.75
N PRO A 1025 14.54 5.42 13.31
CA PRO A 1025 13.83 6.37 12.47
C PRO A 1025 13.59 7.68 13.22
N SER A 1026 13.62 8.76 12.45
CA SER A 1026 13.26 10.09 12.91
C SER A 1026 11.74 10.27 12.81
N ALA A 1027 11.14 10.70 13.91
CA ALA A 1027 9.73 11.06 13.99
C ALA A 1027 9.57 12.55 13.68
N HIS A 1028 8.94 12.85 12.54
CA HIS A 1028 8.63 14.20 12.11
C HIS A 1028 7.15 14.52 12.35
N SER A 1029 6.87 15.65 13.01
CA SER A 1029 5.51 16.18 13.04
C SER A 1029 5.11 16.60 11.64
N ILE A 1030 3.90 16.20 11.25
CA ILE A 1030 3.31 16.63 9.99
C ILE A 1030 2.87 18.09 10.18
N ASN A 1031 3.43 18.98 9.36
CA ASN A 1031 3.22 20.43 9.45
C ASN A 1031 1.83 20.81 8.92
N VAL A 1032 0.80 20.56 9.73
CA VAL A 1032 -0.57 20.98 9.44
C VAL A 1032 -1.18 21.58 10.71
N GLU A 1033 -1.43 22.89 10.69
CA GLU A 1033 -2.12 23.56 11.78
C GLU A 1033 -3.60 23.17 11.76
N HIS A 1034 -4.13 22.72 12.89
CA HIS A 1034 -5.57 22.44 13.10
C HIS A 1034 -6.29 21.42 12.18
N GLN A 1035 -5.62 20.80 11.19
CA GLN A 1035 -6.20 19.76 10.32
C GLN A 1035 -5.89 18.34 10.84
N HIS A 1036 -6.82 17.75 11.60
CA HIS A 1036 -6.57 16.48 12.27
C HIS A 1036 -6.61 15.27 11.34
N MET A 1037 -7.51 15.28 10.34
CA MET A 1037 -7.61 14.19 9.38
C MET A 1037 -6.47 14.20 8.35
N THR A 1038 -6.00 15.37 7.95
CA THR A 1038 -4.81 15.52 7.09
C THR A 1038 -3.56 14.96 7.76
N LYS A 1039 -3.41 15.14 9.08
CA LYS A 1039 -2.33 14.48 9.84
C LYS A 1039 -2.42 12.96 9.80
N TYR A 1040 -3.62 12.40 9.83
CA TYR A 1040 -3.78 10.96 9.70
C TYR A 1040 -3.37 10.48 8.31
N GLN A 1041 -3.79 11.18 7.25
CA GLN A 1041 -3.47 10.87 5.85
C GLN A 1041 -1.97 10.75 5.56
N PHE A 1042 -1.17 11.69 6.07
CA PHE A 1042 0.28 11.71 5.79
C PHE A 1042 1.12 10.98 6.84
N SER A 1043 0.50 10.25 7.77
CA SER A 1043 1.20 9.54 8.83
C SER A 1043 1.34 8.05 8.56
N ASN A 1044 2.47 7.49 8.98
CA ASN A 1044 2.72 6.04 8.94
C ASN A 1044 2.86 5.43 10.35
N ALA A 1045 2.81 6.24 11.42
CA ALA A 1045 2.93 5.80 12.80
C ALA A 1045 2.19 6.68 13.81
N LEU A 1046 2.02 6.16 15.03
CA LEU A 1046 1.42 6.84 16.18
C LEU A 1046 2.48 6.98 17.27
N LEU A 1047 2.92 8.19 17.52
CA LEU A 1047 3.91 8.51 18.55
C LEU A 1047 3.26 8.53 19.94
N MET A 1048 3.89 7.87 20.90
CA MET A 1048 3.47 7.83 22.30
C MET A 1048 4.25 8.87 23.11
N LEU A 1049 3.60 9.99 23.42
CA LEU A 1049 4.16 11.04 24.27
C LEU A 1049 3.85 10.75 25.75
N PRO A 1050 4.86 10.87 26.65
CA PRO A 1050 4.65 10.68 28.09
C PRO A 1050 3.77 11.78 28.69
N ARG A 1051 3.36 11.58 29.94
CA ARG A 1051 2.66 12.62 30.71
C ARG A 1051 3.63 13.74 31.08
N HIS A 1052 3.11 14.95 31.11
CA HIS A 1052 3.75 16.12 31.69
C HIS A 1052 4.14 15.86 33.15
N THR A 1053 5.37 16.16 33.52
CA THR A 1053 5.82 16.27 34.92
C THR A 1053 6.28 17.71 35.19
N PRO A 1054 6.27 18.19 36.44
CA PRO A 1054 6.80 19.51 36.76
C PRO A 1054 8.26 19.71 36.30
N GLU A 1055 9.03 18.62 36.25
CA GLU A 1055 10.44 18.59 35.82
C GLU A 1055 10.62 18.59 34.29
N VAL A 1056 9.68 18.01 33.54
CA VAL A 1056 9.73 17.92 32.08
C VAL A 1056 8.38 18.37 31.51
N PRO A 1057 8.17 19.69 31.33
CA PRO A 1057 6.92 20.21 30.81
C PRO A 1057 6.78 20.05 29.29
N LYS A 1058 7.91 19.96 28.58
CA LYS A 1058 8.02 19.90 27.13
C LYS A 1058 9.17 18.96 26.76
N LEU A 1059 9.03 18.29 25.62
CA LEU A 1059 10.14 17.58 24.99
C LEU A 1059 10.63 18.40 23.80
N ASP A 1060 11.92 18.71 23.76
CA ASP A 1060 12.50 19.44 22.63
C ASP A 1060 12.91 18.51 21.50
N ALA A 1061 13.02 19.05 20.28
CA ALA A 1061 13.55 18.31 19.16
C ALA A 1061 14.91 17.69 19.52
N ASP A 1062 15.13 16.46 19.07
CA ASP A 1062 16.35 15.68 19.31
C ASP A 1062 16.66 15.32 20.77
N SER A 1063 15.79 15.65 21.72
CA SER A 1063 16.03 15.45 23.16
C SER A 1063 15.76 14.02 23.65
N ALA A 1064 14.95 13.24 22.94
CA ALA A 1064 14.46 11.96 23.45
C ALA A 1064 14.19 10.90 22.36
N PHE A 1065 14.27 9.64 22.77
CA PHE A 1065 13.74 8.50 22.03
C PHE A 1065 12.39 8.09 22.62
N LEU A 1066 11.37 8.01 21.77
CA LEU A 1066 10.02 7.64 22.15
C LEU A 1066 9.55 6.42 21.36
N THR A 1067 8.61 5.69 21.94
CA THR A 1067 7.98 4.56 21.26
C THR A 1067 6.93 5.08 20.28
N ALA A 1068 6.99 4.62 19.04
CA ALA A 1068 5.96 4.82 18.03
C ALA A 1068 5.36 3.47 17.64
N ILE A 1069 4.03 3.44 17.50
CA ILE A 1069 3.30 2.31 16.93
C ILE A 1069 3.34 2.47 15.41
N PHE A 1070 4.06 1.59 14.72
CA PHE A 1070 4.13 1.60 13.26
C PHE A 1070 2.87 1.01 12.66
N MET A 1071 2.29 1.70 11.67
CA MET A 1071 1.04 1.32 11.00
C MET A 1071 1.21 1.16 9.47
N GLY A 1072 2.43 1.34 8.97
CA GLY A 1072 2.78 1.05 7.57
C GLY A 1072 2.60 -0.44 7.25
N ASN A 1073 2.30 -0.71 5.97
CA ASN A 1073 2.16 -2.06 5.43
C ASN A 1073 3.49 -2.63 4.93
#